data_AF-A0A952W936-F1
#
_entry.id   AF-A0A952W936-F1
#
_cell.length_a   1.000
_cell.length_b   1.000
_cell.length_c   1.000
_cell.angle_alpha   90.00
_cell.angle_beta   90.00
_cell.angle_gamma   90.00
#
_symmetry.space_group_name_H-M   'P 1'
#
loop_
_entity.id
_entity.type
_entity.pdbx_description
1 polymer ?
#
loop_
_entity_poly.entity_id
_entity_poly.type
_entity_poly.pdbx_seq_one_letter_code
_entity_poly.pdbx_strand_id
1 'polypeptide(L)'
;MSAKWVRSKAWDDRVFPRWAWPIKCVVRAFSTITLAVVILSAIALYGIAASVPIGLLAKIPTYVLYGVALGSLAASMLILGCGSAWLGLRRRSRVAQFSVTVPLGVVLLAASWFLWTSAIWPMLRWDPGTGSGFMMFSDFVERNKSITLRRLPYVEMSELEFYSWWPMRLLLLAFVANMVVATVRRIEFKFVNLGVLMVHTGIVLIALGSVYYSALKREGDMILDSGPAPVRGGITPGSWRSGFYDGQAVAVCVRPAGGLRWLTIPTRGVPRYNDYDLLAHDELSAWGVFGPPDPQGEAPSRTLAMPVRTPPAESAFADVRMRIVGYASYGEDAVDFSVISRDSSDTRTESAATVSMHVVEVGRMDRETGFQLTKRHFLTPDVAKYRGFSLADGTQVDLVPRTTAESRDELAATVPDGALASLIIEIPNSNDLRGPMRASLVGEAGGQSWFVKDPLPIGETGWIVQLEDFQPKNEMRLITPGYEDAESAVAIVRVVPPEGAPFRRYVYARFPEIAQDILDDIDPATGRPMRRDPHPGIRLGLIDSSGDRVHLCIDEQGHVKPIIRRRGGEVRVGPWMETAGVITGLKDSTALRLAGFRAEAELAIRPRSVPEHKRERELVGNHGSAWIGVEVTSTRFDGFRRVVWLPFNKYIASGLTTDRYARVLLPDGRNIELAFGRVFHMFHDFMIRLEDFHVEEYAHRGAPRDYQSTLSVAPHWQRSLRSESGLPIESFRPFTHVAKLNAPLRAPYNVYDTSRGVLASFFGRLVSGLDPHQFKFSQAGWDSTTWERTRAMVDRGELDRPSVLFTILQVGNNPGIHIIAFGGILMAVGIPWAFYLKPWLIRRASARIRAKLAEASATGRDGRPRAEQSSRATAEVTAS
;
A
#
# COMPACT_ATOMS: atom_id res chain seq x y z
N MET A 1 24.71 -12.99 -47.62
CA MET A 1 24.06 -14.00 -46.73
C MET A 1 25.01 -15.17 -46.54
N SER A 2 25.00 -15.88 -45.40
CA SER A 2 25.96 -16.99 -45.19
C SER A 2 25.69 -18.15 -46.14
N ALA A 3 26.74 -18.79 -46.66
CA ALA A 3 26.61 -19.96 -47.54
C ALA A 3 25.81 -21.09 -46.86
N LYS A 4 25.95 -21.24 -45.53
CA LYS A 4 25.17 -22.19 -44.74
C LYS A 4 23.66 -21.96 -44.85
N TRP A 5 23.19 -20.71 -44.78
CA TRP A 5 21.76 -20.41 -44.87
C TRP A 5 21.18 -20.73 -46.26
N VAL A 6 21.94 -20.49 -47.34
CA VAL A 6 21.53 -20.88 -48.69
C VAL A 6 21.38 -22.40 -48.79
N ARG A 7 22.36 -23.15 -48.27
CA ARG A 7 22.28 -24.62 -48.19
C ARG A 7 21.09 -25.09 -47.35
N SER A 8 20.86 -24.48 -46.19
CA SER A 8 19.69 -24.81 -45.34
C SER A 8 18.36 -24.52 -46.04
N LYS A 9 18.26 -23.45 -46.83
CA LYS A 9 17.07 -23.17 -47.64
C LYS A 9 16.84 -24.23 -48.71
N ALA A 10 17.88 -24.56 -49.47
CA ALA A 10 17.82 -25.60 -50.50
C ALA A 10 17.46 -26.97 -49.90
N TRP A 11 17.98 -27.28 -48.71
CA TRP A 11 17.62 -28.48 -47.96
C TRP A 11 16.13 -28.48 -47.58
N ASP A 12 15.58 -27.35 -47.07
CA ASP A 12 14.14 -27.26 -46.78
C ASP A 12 13.28 -27.48 -48.04
N ASP A 13 13.75 -26.99 -49.19
CA ASP A 13 13.03 -27.15 -50.47
C ASP A 13 13.01 -28.60 -50.95
N ARG A 14 14.01 -29.40 -50.56
CA ARG A 14 14.10 -30.84 -50.89
C ARG A 14 13.38 -31.73 -49.88
N VAL A 15 13.48 -31.43 -48.58
CA VAL A 15 13.03 -32.34 -47.52
C VAL A 15 11.57 -32.15 -47.13
N PHE A 16 11.04 -30.92 -47.13
CA PHE A 16 9.65 -30.71 -46.73
C PHE A 16 8.70 -31.02 -47.91
N PRO A 17 7.79 -32.01 -47.78
CA PRO A 17 6.75 -32.24 -48.78
C PRO A 17 5.77 -31.06 -48.83
N ARG A 18 5.01 -30.93 -49.92
CA ARG A 18 4.09 -29.80 -50.14
C ARG A 18 3.08 -29.61 -48.99
N TRP A 19 2.58 -30.69 -48.40
CA TRP A 19 1.64 -30.63 -47.27
C TRP A 19 2.27 -30.07 -45.98
N ALA A 20 3.58 -30.22 -45.80
CA ALA A 20 4.32 -29.70 -44.65
C ALA A 20 4.79 -28.24 -44.83
N TRP A 21 4.26 -27.54 -45.84
CA TRP A 21 4.59 -26.14 -46.10
C TRP A 21 4.40 -25.20 -44.90
N PRO A 22 3.34 -25.34 -44.05
CA PRO A 22 3.20 -24.50 -42.86
C PRO A 22 4.40 -24.63 -41.90
N ILE A 23 4.87 -25.85 -41.66
CA ILE A 23 6.05 -26.12 -40.81
C ILE A 23 7.29 -25.46 -41.43
N LYS A 24 7.50 -25.66 -42.73
CA LYS A 24 8.59 -25.02 -43.48
C LYS A 24 8.54 -23.50 -43.36
N CYS A 25 7.37 -22.89 -43.45
CA CYS A 25 7.17 -21.45 -43.28
C CYS A 25 7.57 -21.00 -41.86
N VAL A 26 7.13 -21.71 -40.82
CA VAL A 26 7.51 -21.44 -39.42
C VAL A 26 9.02 -21.54 -39.23
N VAL A 27 9.66 -22.64 -39.64
CA VAL A 27 11.12 -22.81 -39.49
C VAL A 27 11.89 -21.72 -40.25
N ARG A 28 11.40 -21.31 -41.43
CA ARG A 28 12.00 -20.20 -42.18
C ARG A 28 11.82 -18.87 -41.45
N ALA A 29 10.62 -18.56 -40.95
CA ALA A 29 10.32 -17.34 -40.20
C ALA A 29 11.19 -17.23 -38.95
N PHE A 30 11.26 -18.29 -38.13
CA PHE A 30 12.11 -18.39 -36.93
C PHE A 30 13.61 -18.40 -37.24
N SER A 31 14.01 -18.59 -38.49
CA SER A 31 15.40 -18.39 -38.90
C SER A 31 15.70 -16.98 -39.38
N THR A 32 14.73 -16.05 -39.46
CA THR A 32 14.96 -14.70 -40.01
C THR A 32 15.43 -13.69 -38.96
N ILE A 33 16.29 -12.77 -39.40
CA ILE A 33 16.75 -11.63 -38.58
C ILE A 33 15.60 -10.64 -38.38
N THR A 34 14.76 -10.43 -39.40
CA THR A 34 13.59 -9.53 -39.32
C THR A 34 12.65 -9.95 -38.19
N LEU A 35 12.30 -11.23 -38.09
CA LEU A 35 11.46 -11.70 -36.99
C LEU A 35 12.16 -11.52 -35.64
N ALA A 36 13.48 -11.76 -35.55
CA ALA A 36 14.24 -11.52 -34.33
C ALA A 36 14.15 -10.05 -33.87
N VAL A 37 14.32 -9.10 -34.79
CA VAL A 37 14.22 -7.66 -34.53
C VAL A 37 12.80 -7.29 -34.11
N VAL A 38 11.77 -7.79 -34.81
CA VAL A 38 10.36 -7.53 -34.47
C VAL A 38 10.03 -8.03 -33.07
N ILE A 39 10.42 -9.26 -32.72
CA ILE A 39 10.19 -9.81 -31.38
C ILE A 39 10.96 -9.01 -30.33
N LEU A 40 12.22 -8.66 -30.59
CA LEU A 40 13.02 -7.86 -29.66
C LEU A 40 12.43 -6.47 -29.44
N SER A 41 11.94 -5.81 -30.50
CA SER A 41 11.21 -4.55 -30.40
C SER A 41 9.93 -4.69 -29.59
N ALA A 42 9.18 -5.80 -29.77
CA ALA A 42 7.99 -6.08 -28.96
C ALA A 42 8.33 -6.27 -27.48
N ILE A 43 9.43 -6.99 -27.15
CA ILE A 43 9.93 -7.13 -25.77
C ILE A 43 10.30 -5.75 -25.19
N ALA A 44 11.00 -4.91 -25.95
CA ALA A 44 11.38 -3.58 -25.52
C ALA A 44 10.15 -2.67 -25.28
N LEU A 45 9.19 -2.68 -26.20
CA LEU A 45 7.93 -1.94 -26.07
C LEU A 45 7.10 -2.41 -24.88
N TYR A 46 7.06 -3.71 -24.62
CA TYR A 46 6.41 -4.27 -23.44
C TYR A 46 7.07 -3.75 -22.15
N GLY A 47 8.40 -3.72 -22.11
CA GLY A 47 9.15 -3.14 -20.98
C GLY A 47 8.87 -1.65 -20.78
N ILE A 48 8.80 -0.88 -21.87
CA ILE A 48 8.44 0.54 -21.83
C ILE A 48 7.02 0.72 -21.25
N ALA A 49 6.06 -0.11 -21.65
CA ALA A 49 4.68 -0.01 -21.19
C ALA A 49 4.51 -0.25 -19.67
N ALA A 50 5.43 -1.00 -19.05
CA ALA A 50 5.44 -1.22 -17.60
C ALA A 50 5.82 0.05 -16.80
N SER A 51 6.69 0.88 -17.38
CA SER A 51 7.40 1.96 -16.68
C SER A 51 6.97 3.36 -17.11
N VAL A 52 6.54 3.54 -18.37
CA VAL A 52 6.13 4.85 -18.90
C VAL A 52 4.62 5.02 -18.70
N PRO A 53 4.18 6.15 -18.10
CA PRO A 53 2.76 6.47 -18.00
C PRO A 53 2.05 6.43 -19.35
N ILE A 54 0.87 5.81 -19.40
CA ILE A 54 0.13 5.65 -20.65
C ILE A 54 -0.36 6.99 -21.20
N GLY A 55 -0.57 8.00 -20.34
CA GLY A 55 -0.81 9.37 -20.79
C GLY A 55 0.37 9.94 -21.59
N LEU A 56 1.62 9.62 -21.22
CA LEU A 56 2.79 10.05 -22.00
C LEU A 56 2.90 9.30 -23.33
N LEU A 57 2.54 8.01 -23.37
CA LEU A 57 2.50 7.25 -24.63
C LEU A 57 1.40 7.79 -25.57
N ALA A 58 0.22 8.10 -25.03
CA ALA A 58 -0.88 8.71 -25.78
C ALA A 58 -0.55 10.14 -26.28
N LYS A 59 0.48 10.78 -25.71
CA LYS A 59 1.00 12.08 -26.15
C LYS A 59 1.94 11.98 -27.37
N ILE A 60 2.43 10.78 -27.73
CA ILE A 60 3.34 10.60 -28.87
C ILE A 60 2.74 11.14 -30.19
N PRO A 61 1.48 10.82 -30.58
CA PRO A 61 0.88 11.39 -31.78
C PRO A 61 0.85 12.93 -31.79
N THR A 62 0.59 13.55 -30.63
CA THR A 62 0.64 15.01 -30.48
C THR A 62 2.05 15.56 -30.76
N TYR A 63 3.10 14.93 -30.22
CA TYR A 63 4.48 15.33 -30.51
C TYR A 63 4.90 15.05 -31.96
N VAL A 64 4.41 13.96 -32.56
CA VAL A 64 4.61 13.68 -33.99
C VAL A 64 3.97 14.77 -34.83
N LEU A 65 2.74 15.21 -34.50
CA LEU A 65 2.09 16.31 -35.21
C LEU A 65 2.88 17.62 -35.06
N TYR A 66 3.36 17.94 -33.85
CA TYR A 66 4.23 19.11 -33.64
C TYR A 66 5.49 19.03 -34.51
N GLY A 67 6.13 17.85 -34.57
CA GLY A 67 7.30 17.61 -35.40
C GLY A 67 7.00 17.70 -36.91
N VAL A 68 5.87 17.15 -37.35
CA VAL A 68 5.41 17.22 -38.75
C VAL A 68 5.11 18.66 -39.14
N ALA A 69 4.46 19.41 -38.27
CA ALA A 69 4.10 20.79 -38.56
C ALA A 69 5.36 21.69 -38.59
N LEU A 70 6.31 21.54 -37.66
CA LEU A 70 7.63 22.19 -37.75
C LEU A 70 8.40 21.78 -39.02
N GLY A 71 8.44 20.47 -39.31
CA GLY A 71 9.11 19.92 -40.48
C GLY A 71 8.49 20.37 -41.79
N SER A 72 7.16 20.49 -41.86
CA SER A 72 6.43 20.98 -43.02
C SER A 72 6.68 22.46 -43.28
N LEU A 73 6.76 23.28 -42.23
CA LEU A 73 7.13 24.69 -42.34
C LEU A 73 8.57 24.82 -42.85
N ALA A 74 9.52 24.10 -42.23
CA ALA A 74 10.92 24.09 -42.63
C ALA A 74 11.10 23.63 -44.07
N ALA A 75 10.42 22.54 -44.46
CA ALA A 75 10.44 22.02 -45.83
C ALA A 75 9.84 23.03 -46.81
N SER A 76 8.72 23.67 -46.48
CA SER A 76 8.08 24.68 -47.34
C SER A 76 8.98 25.89 -47.55
N MET A 77 9.59 26.42 -46.47
CA MET A 77 10.52 27.54 -46.58
C MET A 77 11.77 27.18 -47.39
N LEU A 78 12.33 25.98 -47.22
CA LEU A 78 13.47 25.51 -48.00
C LEU A 78 13.10 25.28 -49.48
N ILE A 79 11.98 24.63 -49.77
CA ILE A 79 11.54 24.36 -51.15
C ILE A 79 11.28 25.67 -51.88
N LEU A 80 10.57 26.62 -51.26
CA LEU A 80 10.28 27.91 -51.87
C LEU A 80 11.52 28.79 -51.97
N GLY A 81 12.31 28.92 -50.90
CA GLY A 81 13.47 29.81 -50.83
C GLY A 81 14.68 29.28 -51.58
N CYS A 82 15.17 28.08 -51.25
CA CYS A 82 16.29 27.47 -51.97
C CYS A 82 15.91 27.07 -53.39
N GLY A 83 14.67 26.61 -53.63
CA GLY A 83 14.19 26.27 -54.97
C GLY A 83 14.12 27.49 -55.89
N SER A 84 13.59 28.62 -55.42
CA SER A 84 13.59 29.87 -56.20
C SER A 84 15.00 30.41 -56.44
N ALA A 85 15.88 30.40 -55.43
CA ALA A 85 17.28 30.79 -55.58
C ALA A 85 18.02 29.88 -56.58
N TRP A 86 17.78 28.57 -56.52
CA TRP A 86 18.37 27.62 -57.46
C TRP A 86 17.85 27.81 -58.89
N LEU A 87 16.55 28.02 -59.07
CA LEU A 87 15.94 28.35 -60.36
C LEU A 87 16.51 29.66 -60.94
N GLY A 88 16.69 30.70 -60.11
CA GLY A 88 17.29 31.97 -60.52
C GLY A 88 18.79 31.87 -60.85
N LEU A 89 19.52 30.99 -60.16
CA LEU A 89 20.95 30.79 -60.33
C LEU A 89 21.30 29.67 -61.32
N ARG A 90 20.32 29.07 -62.00
CA ARG A 90 20.54 27.96 -62.95
C ARG A 90 21.55 28.28 -64.07
N ARG A 91 21.70 29.55 -64.43
CA ARG A 91 22.68 30.03 -65.44
C ARG A 91 24.08 30.37 -64.89
N ARG A 92 24.28 30.30 -63.57
CA ARG A 92 25.57 30.57 -62.89
C ARG A 92 26.37 29.28 -62.66
N SER A 93 27.63 29.42 -62.26
CA SER A 93 28.50 28.27 -61.95
C SER A 93 27.97 27.49 -60.75
N ARG A 94 28.26 26.17 -60.70
CA ARG A 94 27.85 25.29 -59.57
C ARG A 94 28.36 25.78 -58.23
N VAL A 95 29.54 26.41 -58.20
CA VAL A 95 30.12 27.01 -56.99
C VAL A 95 29.26 28.19 -56.53
N ALA A 96 28.87 29.09 -57.44
CA ALA A 96 27.98 30.20 -57.09
C ALA A 96 26.59 29.74 -56.63
N GLN A 97 26.04 28.68 -57.25
CA GLN A 97 24.81 28.05 -56.78
C GLN A 97 24.96 27.55 -55.34
N PHE A 98 25.99 26.75 -55.06
CA PHE A 98 26.25 26.19 -53.74
C PHE A 98 26.49 27.26 -52.67
N SER A 99 27.35 28.24 -52.94
CA SER A 99 27.71 29.33 -52.02
C SER A 99 26.52 30.22 -51.65
N VAL A 100 25.46 30.25 -52.46
CA VAL A 100 24.23 30.99 -52.14
C VAL A 100 23.18 30.09 -51.51
N THR A 101 22.94 28.89 -52.05
CA THR A 101 21.84 28.02 -51.59
C THR A 101 22.08 27.45 -50.19
N VAL A 102 23.32 27.14 -49.81
CA VAL A 102 23.62 26.56 -48.49
C VAL A 102 23.44 27.58 -47.36
N PRO A 103 24.06 28.78 -47.41
CA PRO A 103 23.81 29.80 -46.38
C PRO A 103 22.35 30.22 -46.31
N LEU A 104 21.70 30.37 -47.47
CA LEU A 104 20.26 30.67 -47.53
C LEU A 104 19.44 29.57 -46.84
N GLY A 105 19.77 28.29 -47.04
CA GLY A 105 19.11 27.18 -46.36
C GLY A 105 19.24 27.23 -44.84
N VAL A 106 20.42 27.58 -44.32
CA VAL A 106 20.64 27.76 -42.87
C VAL A 106 19.79 28.92 -42.32
N VAL A 107 19.76 30.06 -43.01
CA VAL A 107 18.93 31.22 -42.64
C VAL A 107 17.45 30.86 -42.66
N LEU A 108 16.98 30.13 -43.68
CA LEU A 108 15.59 29.70 -43.80
C LEU A 108 15.20 28.70 -42.70
N LEU A 109 16.10 27.80 -42.30
CA LEU A 109 15.86 26.90 -41.16
C LEU A 109 15.74 27.67 -39.84
N ALA A 110 16.62 28.63 -39.59
CA ALA A 110 16.55 29.50 -38.41
C ALA A 110 15.26 30.35 -38.41
N ALA A 111 14.89 30.91 -39.56
CA ALA A 111 13.65 31.66 -39.73
C ALA A 111 12.41 30.77 -39.54
N SER A 112 12.43 29.53 -40.05
CA SER A 112 11.36 28.55 -39.85
C SER A 112 11.19 28.22 -38.36
N TRP A 113 12.29 27.99 -37.65
CA TRP A 113 12.26 27.76 -36.21
C TRP A 113 11.72 28.96 -35.44
N PHE A 114 12.17 30.17 -35.76
CA PHE A 114 11.68 31.40 -35.13
C PHE A 114 10.19 31.63 -35.39
N LEU A 115 9.74 31.48 -36.63
CA LEU A 115 8.32 31.62 -37.00
C LEU A 115 7.47 30.54 -36.32
N TRP A 116 7.98 29.32 -36.25
CA TRP A 116 7.32 28.22 -35.54
C TRP A 116 7.13 28.55 -34.05
N THR A 117 8.20 28.95 -33.35
CA THR A 117 8.14 29.20 -31.90
C THR A 117 7.34 30.45 -31.53
N SER A 118 7.35 31.47 -32.38
CA SER A 118 6.65 32.74 -32.12
C SER A 118 5.18 32.75 -32.55
N ALA A 119 4.84 32.14 -33.69
CA ALA A 119 3.50 32.21 -34.25
C ALA A 119 2.69 30.92 -34.07
N ILE A 120 3.28 29.75 -34.36
CA ILE A 120 2.52 28.49 -34.41
C ILE A 120 2.50 27.77 -33.06
N TRP A 121 3.62 27.75 -32.34
CA TRP A 121 3.74 27.06 -31.07
C TRP A 121 2.79 27.57 -29.98
N PRO A 122 2.55 28.89 -29.80
CA PRO A 122 1.59 29.37 -28.82
C PRO A 122 0.16 28.91 -29.09
N MET A 123 -0.20 28.71 -30.37
CA MET A 123 -1.52 28.22 -30.77
C MET A 123 -1.65 26.69 -30.61
N LEU A 124 -0.56 25.95 -30.84
CA LEU A 124 -0.58 24.49 -30.75
C LEU A 124 -0.34 23.96 -29.33
N ARG A 125 0.43 24.67 -28.51
CA ARG A 125 0.80 24.20 -27.18
C ARG A 125 -0.42 24.08 -26.28
N TRP A 126 -0.75 22.85 -25.90
CA TRP A 126 -1.79 22.56 -24.91
C TRP A 126 -1.49 23.18 -23.53
N ASP A 127 -2.47 23.88 -22.99
CA ASP A 127 -2.49 24.41 -21.62
C ASP A 127 -3.62 23.73 -20.80
N PRO A 128 -3.28 22.92 -19.78
CA PRO A 128 -4.27 22.21 -18.98
C PRO A 128 -5.10 23.14 -18.08
N GLY A 129 -4.65 24.36 -17.81
CA GLY A 129 -5.40 25.32 -16.99
C GLY A 129 -6.56 25.97 -17.74
N THR A 130 -6.36 26.26 -19.02
CA THR A 130 -7.37 26.89 -19.89
C THR A 130 -8.10 25.91 -20.80
N GLY A 131 -7.57 24.70 -20.99
CA GLY A 131 -8.05 23.75 -22.00
C GLY A 131 -7.81 24.21 -23.45
N SER A 132 -6.92 25.20 -23.64
CA SER A 132 -6.58 25.74 -24.96
C SER A 132 -5.38 25.02 -25.59
N GLY A 133 -5.25 25.13 -26.92
CA GLY A 133 -4.20 24.47 -27.69
C GLY A 133 -4.63 23.13 -28.29
N PHE A 134 -3.67 22.35 -28.79
CA PHE A 134 -3.93 21.06 -29.43
C PHE A 134 -3.28 19.91 -28.66
N MET A 135 -4.09 18.98 -28.13
CA MET A 135 -3.61 17.70 -27.62
C MET A 135 -4.57 16.59 -28.04
N MET A 136 -4.07 15.60 -28.78
CA MET A 136 -4.87 14.41 -29.06
C MET A 136 -5.15 13.68 -27.75
N PHE A 137 -6.41 13.33 -27.53
CA PHE A 137 -6.88 12.62 -26.32
C PHE A 137 -6.59 13.39 -25.01
N SER A 138 -6.81 14.71 -24.99
CA SER A 138 -6.48 15.59 -23.86
C SER A 138 -6.94 15.03 -22.50
N ASP A 139 -8.20 14.63 -22.41
CA ASP A 139 -8.81 14.13 -21.17
C ASP A 139 -8.16 12.82 -20.72
N PHE A 140 -7.83 11.92 -21.66
CA PHE A 140 -7.15 10.67 -21.36
C PHE A 140 -5.71 10.92 -20.88
N VAL A 141 -4.99 11.84 -21.53
CA VAL A 141 -3.61 12.19 -21.19
C VAL A 141 -3.56 12.81 -19.79
N GLU A 142 -4.43 13.78 -19.48
CA GLU A 142 -4.46 14.42 -18.17
C GLU A 142 -4.89 13.46 -17.06
N ARG A 143 -5.92 12.63 -17.29
CA ARG A 143 -6.38 11.62 -16.33
C ARG A 143 -5.33 10.54 -16.04
N ASN A 144 -4.48 10.20 -17.03
CA ASN A 144 -3.52 9.09 -16.93
C ASN A 144 -2.05 9.53 -17.01
N LYS A 145 -1.73 10.79 -16.72
CA LYS A 145 -0.36 11.32 -16.84
C LYS A 145 0.66 10.65 -15.91
N SER A 146 0.20 10.10 -14.78
CA SER A 146 1.00 9.39 -13.79
C SER A 146 0.75 7.87 -13.76
N ILE A 147 -0.17 7.36 -14.60
CA ILE A 147 -0.64 5.98 -14.55
C ILE A 147 0.06 5.15 -15.62
N THR A 148 0.80 4.11 -15.23
CA THR A 148 1.41 3.14 -16.16
C THR A 148 0.38 2.08 -16.60
N LEU A 149 0.64 1.35 -17.69
CA LEU A 149 -0.29 0.33 -18.22
C LEU A 149 -0.70 -0.68 -17.15
N ARG A 150 0.26 -1.13 -16.32
CA ARG A 150 0.01 -2.10 -15.23
C ARG A 150 -0.84 -1.57 -14.08
N ARG A 151 -1.08 -0.26 -13.99
CA ARG A 151 -1.91 0.38 -12.96
C ARG A 151 -3.35 0.67 -13.43
N LEU A 152 -3.68 0.35 -14.68
CA LEU A 152 -5.04 0.52 -15.18
C LEU A 152 -6.00 -0.50 -14.53
N PRO A 153 -7.29 -0.14 -14.33
CA PRO A 153 -8.29 -0.94 -13.61
C PRO A 153 -8.46 -2.41 -14.05
N TYR A 154 -8.09 -2.76 -15.28
CA TYR A 154 -8.22 -4.13 -15.80
C TYR A 154 -6.90 -4.93 -15.76
N VAL A 155 -5.78 -4.26 -15.49
CA VAL A 155 -4.45 -4.89 -15.47
C VAL A 155 -3.92 -5.00 -14.05
N GLU A 156 -4.07 -3.97 -13.23
CA GLU A 156 -3.69 -3.90 -11.80
C GLU A 156 -2.69 -4.94 -11.28
N MET A 157 -1.46 -4.87 -11.79
CA MET A 157 -0.38 -5.79 -11.47
C MET A 157 0.78 -5.04 -10.81
N SER A 158 1.41 -5.69 -9.84
CA SER A 158 2.74 -5.31 -9.40
C SER A 158 3.71 -5.36 -10.58
N GLU A 159 4.86 -4.68 -10.46
CA GLU A 159 5.87 -4.71 -11.51
C GLU A 159 6.36 -6.13 -11.82
N LEU A 160 6.57 -6.93 -10.77
CA LEU A 160 6.99 -8.33 -10.92
C LEU A 160 5.90 -9.18 -11.59
N GLU A 161 4.63 -9.00 -11.23
CA GLU A 161 3.50 -9.70 -11.87
C GLU A 161 3.42 -9.34 -13.37
N PHE A 162 3.59 -8.06 -13.72
CA PHE A 162 3.53 -7.61 -15.10
C PHE A 162 4.66 -8.21 -15.96
N TYR A 163 5.90 -8.28 -15.44
CA TYR A 163 7.01 -8.91 -16.15
C TYR A 163 6.96 -10.44 -16.18
N SER A 164 6.30 -11.05 -15.19
CA SER A 164 6.08 -12.49 -15.13
C SER A 164 4.81 -12.93 -15.85
N TRP A 165 4.04 -11.99 -16.40
CA TRP A 165 2.81 -12.29 -17.12
C TRP A 165 3.08 -13.08 -18.41
N TRP A 166 2.11 -13.88 -18.83
CA TRP A 166 2.27 -14.82 -19.95
C TRP A 166 2.67 -14.16 -21.28
N PRO A 167 2.27 -12.91 -21.63
CA PRO A 167 2.68 -12.31 -22.90
C PRO A 167 4.19 -12.08 -22.97
N MET A 168 4.80 -11.60 -21.88
CA MET A 168 6.25 -11.44 -21.80
C MET A 168 6.96 -12.80 -21.90
N ARG A 169 6.47 -13.82 -21.19
CA ARG A 169 7.03 -15.18 -21.28
C ARG A 169 6.95 -15.74 -22.71
N LEU A 170 5.83 -15.55 -23.39
CA LEU A 170 5.65 -15.97 -24.77
C LEU A 170 6.63 -15.26 -25.71
N LEU A 171 6.78 -13.94 -25.58
CA LEU A 171 7.74 -13.16 -26.37
C LEU A 171 9.17 -13.62 -26.13
N LEU A 172 9.56 -13.86 -24.88
CA LEU A 172 10.89 -14.37 -24.53
C LEU A 172 11.13 -15.78 -25.08
N LEU A 173 10.16 -16.69 -24.96
CA LEU A 173 10.27 -18.05 -25.50
C LEU A 173 10.31 -18.05 -27.03
N ALA A 174 9.51 -17.21 -27.69
CA ALA A 174 9.55 -17.03 -29.14
C ALA A 174 10.90 -16.46 -29.59
N PHE A 175 11.46 -15.52 -28.83
CA PHE A 175 12.80 -14.99 -29.08
C PHE A 175 13.88 -16.05 -28.91
N VAL A 176 13.83 -16.85 -27.84
CA VAL A 176 14.74 -17.98 -27.62
C VAL A 176 14.65 -19.00 -28.77
N ALA A 177 13.43 -19.39 -29.16
CA ALA A 177 13.23 -20.30 -30.28
C ALA A 177 13.80 -19.73 -31.59
N ASN A 178 13.59 -18.43 -31.84
CA ASN A 178 14.16 -17.75 -33.00
C ASN A 178 15.69 -17.77 -32.96
N MET A 179 16.29 -17.41 -31.82
CA MET A 179 17.73 -17.42 -31.62
C MET A 179 18.34 -18.80 -31.80
N VAL A 180 17.73 -19.86 -31.25
CA VAL A 180 18.19 -21.25 -31.40
C VAL A 180 18.12 -21.69 -32.86
N VAL A 181 16.96 -21.51 -33.52
CA VAL A 181 16.77 -21.90 -34.93
C VAL A 181 17.73 -21.11 -35.84
N ALA A 182 17.86 -19.79 -35.63
CA ALA A 182 18.79 -18.97 -36.39
C ALA A 182 20.26 -19.40 -36.17
N THR A 183 20.65 -19.73 -34.94
CA THR A 183 22.01 -20.21 -34.62
C THR A 183 22.32 -21.51 -35.35
N VAL A 184 21.46 -22.53 -35.16
CA VAL A 184 21.63 -23.86 -35.74
C VAL A 184 21.63 -23.79 -37.27
N ARG A 185 20.80 -22.94 -37.88
CA ARG A 185 20.67 -22.87 -39.34
C ARG A 185 21.66 -21.93 -40.02
N ARG A 186 22.09 -20.84 -39.38
CA ARG A 186 22.92 -19.81 -40.04
C ARG A 186 24.40 -19.86 -39.68
N ILE A 187 24.75 -20.35 -38.50
CA ILE A 187 26.12 -20.28 -37.97
C ILE A 187 26.76 -21.67 -38.05
N GLU A 188 27.92 -21.78 -38.69
CA GLU A 188 28.69 -23.04 -38.71
C GLU A 188 29.36 -23.27 -37.35
N PHE A 189 29.25 -24.49 -36.80
CA PHE A 189 29.89 -24.92 -35.55
C PHE A 189 31.40 -25.14 -35.76
N LYS A 190 32.10 -24.07 -36.09
CA LYS A 190 33.55 -24.01 -36.24
C LYS A 190 34.13 -23.16 -35.11
N PHE A 191 35.33 -23.50 -34.66
CA PHE A 191 36.04 -22.76 -33.61
C PHE A 191 36.16 -21.25 -33.91
N VAL A 192 36.34 -20.87 -35.18
CA VAL A 192 36.38 -19.46 -35.63
C VAL A 192 35.08 -18.71 -35.32
N ASN A 193 33.94 -19.41 -35.22
CA ASN A 193 32.64 -18.83 -34.89
C ASN A 193 32.27 -18.99 -33.40
N LEU A 194 33.17 -19.50 -32.56
CA LEU A 194 32.91 -19.73 -31.14
C LEU A 194 32.39 -18.48 -30.43
N GLY A 195 32.92 -17.29 -30.75
CA GLY A 195 32.46 -16.02 -30.18
C GLY A 195 30.98 -15.73 -30.44
N VAL A 196 30.53 -15.87 -31.68
CA VAL A 196 29.11 -15.63 -32.02
C VAL A 196 28.22 -16.70 -31.38
N LEU A 197 28.69 -17.96 -31.34
CA LEU A 197 27.99 -19.03 -30.63
C LEU A 197 27.86 -18.72 -29.14
N MET A 198 28.93 -18.25 -28.48
CA MET A 198 28.90 -17.84 -27.07
C MET A 198 27.93 -16.69 -26.82
N VAL A 199 27.89 -15.67 -27.69
CA VAL A 199 26.91 -14.58 -27.59
C VAL A 199 25.48 -15.09 -27.71
N HIS A 200 25.18 -15.90 -28.73
CA HIS A 200 23.83 -16.45 -28.92
C HIS A 200 23.41 -17.35 -27.77
N THR A 201 24.29 -18.25 -27.31
CA THR A 201 24.05 -19.08 -26.12
C THR A 201 23.83 -18.22 -24.87
N GLY A 202 24.63 -17.17 -24.68
CA GLY A 202 24.49 -16.25 -23.57
C GLY A 202 23.14 -15.54 -23.55
N ILE A 203 22.68 -15.03 -24.71
CA ILE A 203 21.34 -14.43 -24.87
C ILE A 203 20.24 -15.43 -24.53
N VAL A 204 20.34 -16.67 -25.03
CA VAL A 204 19.36 -17.73 -24.75
C VAL A 204 19.32 -18.06 -23.25
N LEU A 205 20.47 -18.19 -22.60
CA LEU A 205 20.55 -18.47 -21.16
C LEU A 205 20.00 -17.31 -20.32
N ILE A 206 20.25 -16.06 -20.69
CA ILE A 206 19.65 -14.90 -20.01
C ILE A 206 18.13 -14.97 -20.12
N ALA A 207 17.58 -15.14 -21.33
CA ALA A 207 16.13 -15.19 -21.53
C ALA A 207 15.46 -16.36 -20.80
N LEU A 208 16.03 -17.58 -20.89
CA LEU A 208 15.52 -18.75 -20.16
C LEU A 208 15.67 -18.61 -18.64
N GLY A 209 16.81 -18.07 -18.19
CA GLY A 209 17.07 -17.76 -16.79
C GLY A 209 16.07 -16.74 -16.24
N SER A 210 15.70 -15.73 -17.02
CA SER A 210 14.65 -14.76 -16.66
C SER A 210 13.27 -15.40 -16.56
N VAL A 211 12.91 -16.31 -17.48
CA VAL A 211 11.65 -17.07 -17.40
C VAL A 211 11.63 -17.93 -16.14
N TYR A 212 12.69 -18.70 -15.89
CA TYR A 212 12.84 -19.55 -14.69
C TYR A 212 12.78 -18.74 -13.40
N TYR A 213 13.53 -17.64 -13.33
CA TYR A 213 13.53 -16.69 -12.21
C TYR A 213 12.12 -16.16 -11.96
N SER A 214 11.44 -15.63 -12.98
CA SER A 214 10.09 -15.07 -12.84
C SER A 214 9.02 -16.08 -12.41
N ALA A 215 9.22 -17.38 -12.66
CA ALA A 215 8.26 -18.43 -12.37
C ALA A 215 8.40 -18.97 -10.94
N LEU A 216 9.61 -18.98 -10.40
CA LEU A 216 9.93 -19.61 -9.12
C LEU A 216 10.33 -18.63 -8.02
N LYS A 217 10.52 -17.35 -8.38
CA LYS A 217 10.81 -16.29 -7.43
C LYS A 217 9.71 -16.18 -6.37
N ARG A 218 10.15 -16.15 -5.13
CA ARG A 218 9.37 -15.93 -3.92
C ARG A 218 10.12 -14.94 -3.06
N GLU A 219 9.43 -13.89 -2.68
CA GLU A 219 9.93 -12.87 -1.77
C GLU A 219 8.87 -12.59 -0.72
N GLY A 220 9.31 -12.11 0.44
CA GLY A 220 8.42 -11.81 1.54
C GLY A 220 9.18 -11.44 2.79
N ASP A 221 8.48 -11.50 3.92
CA ASP A 221 9.01 -11.10 5.21
C ASP A 221 8.72 -12.18 6.24
N MET A 222 9.68 -12.43 7.12
CA MET A 222 9.58 -13.36 8.22
C MET A 222 9.77 -12.59 9.52
N ILE A 223 8.83 -12.77 10.44
CA ILE A 223 8.94 -12.20 11.77
C ILE A 223 9.39 -13.27 12.75
N LEU A 224 10.40 -12.93 13.55
CA LEU A 224 10.94 -13.78 14.59
C LEU A 224 10.88 -13.02 15.91
N ASP A 225 10.17 -13.57 16.87
CA ASP A 225 10.08 -12.99 18.20
C ASP A 225 11.29 -13.41 19.04
N SER A 226 11.71 -12.58 19.98
CA SER A 226 12.59 -12.99 21.06
C SER A 226 11.84 -13.91 22.02
N GLY A 227 12.55 -14.77 22.75
CA GLY A 227 11.97 -15.41 23.92
C GLY A 227 11.70 -14.39 25.04
N PRO A 228 11.06 -14.82 26.14
CA PRO A 228 10.84 -13.97 27.30
C PRO A 228 12.16 -13.42 27.85
N ALA A 229 12.21 -12.11 28.11
CA ALA A 229 13.38 -11.47 28.69
C ALA A 229 13.69 -12.10 30.07
N PRO A 230 14.92 -12.57 30.32
CA PRO A 230 15.34 -13.02 31.64
C PRO A 230 15.46 -11.80 32.56
N VAL A 231 15.33 -12.04 33.87
CA VAL A 231 15.28 -11.02 34.92
C VAL A 231 16.50 -10.06 34.91
N ARG A 232 17.65 -10.49 34.37
CA ARG A 232 18.89 -9.69 34.31
C ARG A 232 19.23 -9.11 32.93
N GLY A 233 18.32 -9.22 31.97
CA GLY A 233 18.53 -8.68 30.63
C GLY A 233 19.25 -9.65 29.70
N GLY A 234 18.78 -9.67 28.46
CA GLY A 234 19.28 -10.52 27.38
C GLY A 234 18.17 -11.19 26.60
N ILE A 235 18.45 -11.52 25.35
CA ILE A 235 17.49 -12.23 24.49
C ILE A 235 17.61 -13.71 24.79
N THR A 236 16.49 -14.33 25.17
CA THR A 236 16.36 -15.79 25.16
C THR A 236 15.94 -16.24 23.76
N PRO A 237 16.27 -17.47 23.35
CA PRO A 237 15.91 -17.96 22.03
C PRO A 237 14.40 -17.91 21.81
N GLY A 238 14.02 -17.36 20.66
CA GLY A 238 12.63 -17.21 20.23
C GLY A 238 11.95 -18.52 19.86
N SER A 239 10.67 -18.41 19.51
CA SER A 239 9.91 -19.54 18.98
C SER A 239 10.41 -19.94 17.59
N TRP A 240 10.37 -21.24 17.30
CA TRP A 240 10.68 -21.75 15.97
C TRP A 240 9.58 -21.36 14.97
N ARG A 241 10.00 -20.78 13.85
CA ARG A 241 9.13 -20.36 12.76
C ARG A 241 9.47 -21.15 11.50
N SER A 242 8.45 -21.71 10.87
CA SER A 242 8.56 -22.62 9.73
C SER A 242 8.13 -22.00 8.40
N GLY A 243 7.99 -20.66 8.33
CA GLY A 243 7.52 -20.00 7.12
C GLY A 243 7.64 -18.48 7.16
N PHE A 244 7.17 -17.85 6.09
CA PHE A 244 7.24 -16.40 5.88
C PHE A 244 5.98 -15.88 5.19
N TYR A 245 5.72 -14.58 5.29
CA TYR A 245 4.60 -13.89 4.64
C TYR A 245 5.02 -13.37 3.27
N ASP A 246 4.29 -13.73 2.22
CA ASP A 246 4.56 -13.30 0.84
C ASP A 246 4.60 -11.78 0.69
N GLY A 247 5.53 -11.26 -0.11
CA GLY A 247 5.70 -9.83 -0.31
C GLY A 247 4.59 -9.18 -1.14
N GLN A 248 3.90 -9.95 -1.97
CA GLN A 248 2.94 -9.45 -2.97
C GLN A 248 1.59 -10.18 -2.93
N ALA A 249 1.57 -11.48 -2.64
CA ALA A 249 0.37 -12.29 -2.61
C ALA A 249 -0.42 -12.08 -1.31
N VAL A 250 -1.71 -11.82 -1.46
CA VAL A 250 -2.60 -11.50 -0.34
C VAL A 250 -3.66 -12.60 -0.13
N ALA A 251 -4.20 -12.65 1.07
CA ALA A 251 -5.14 -13.66 1.52
C ALA A 251 -6.21 -13.06 2.42
N VAL A 252 -7.37 -13.72 2.42
CA VAL A 252 -8.35 -13.58 3.50
C VAL A 252 -8.04 -14.67 4.50
N CYS A 253 -7.84 -14.27 5.74
CA CYS A 253 -7.57 -15.18 6.85
C CYS A 253 -8.84 -15.32 7.68
N VAL A 254 -9.22 -16.56 8.01
CA VAL A 254 -10.40 -16.85 8.84
C VAL A 254 -10.01 -17.74 10.02
N ARG A 255 -10.61 -17.50 11.19
CA ARG A 255 -10.51 -18.38 12.35
C ARG A 255 -11.79 -18.33 13.19
N PRO A 256 -12.04 -19.31 14.07
CA PRO A 256 -13.10 -19.17 15.06
C PRO A 256 -12.70 -18.06 16.04
N ALA A 257 -13.64 -17.30 16.58
CA ALA A 257 -13.34 -16.28 17.58
C ALA A 257 -12.57 -16.92 18.76
N GLY A 258 -11.44 -16.31 19.14
CA GLY A 258 -10.52 -16.86 20.15
C GLY A 258 -9.64 -18.03 19.69
N GLY A 259 -9.74 -18.46 18.43
CA GLY A 259 -8.93 -19.54 17.88
C GLY A 259 -7.44 -19.18 17.77
N LEU A 260 -6.57 -20.17 18.02
CA LEU A 260 -5.11 -19.98 17.98
C LEU A 260 -4.53 -19.92 16.56
N ARG A 261 -5.23 -20.48 15.56
CA ARG A 261 -4.70 -20.64 14.19
C ARG A 261 -5.60 -19.99 13.15
N TRP A 262 -4.98 -19.21 12.29
CA TRP A 262 -5.60 -18.63 11.12
C TRP A 262 -5.56 -19.60 9.94
N LEU A 263 -6.71 -19.87 9.34
CA LEU A 263 -6.79 -20.48 8.01
C LEU A 263 -6.56 -19.38 6.98
N THR A 264 -5.43 -19.45 6.28
CA THR A 264 -5.08 -18.49 5.22
C THR A 264 -5.64 -18.96 3.89
N ILE A 265 -6.51 -18.16 3.26
CA ILE A 265 -7.12 -18.45 1.97
C ILE A 265 -6.55 -17.49 0.92
N PRO A 266 -5.63 -17.94 0.04
CA PRO A 266 -5.03 -17.08 -0.97
C PRO A 266 -6.08 -16.49 -1.91
N THR A 267 -5.94 -15.21 -2.20
CA THR A 267 -6.78 -14.49 -3.17
C THR A 267 -5.97 -14.21 -4.43
N ARG A 268 -6.63 -14.14 -5.59
CA ARG A 268 -5.97 -13.87 -6.88
C ARG A 268 -6.71 -12.75 -7.59
N GLY A 269 -5.98 -11.73 -8.03
CA GLY A 269 -6.57 -10.59 -8.76
C GLY A 269 -7.19 -9.52 -7.88
N VAL A 270 -6.85 -9.46 -6.58
CA VAL A 270 -7.23 -8.32 -5.74
C VAL A 270 -6.67 -7.05 -6.38
N PRO A 271 -7.47 -5.99 -6.55
CA PRO A 271 -6.96 -4.72 -7.05
C PRO A 271 -5.83 -4.16 -6.18
N ARG A 272 -5.02 -3.25 -6.72
CA ARG A 272 -3.80 -2.70 -6.12
C ARG A 272 -3.75 -1.17 -6.14
N TYR A 273 -4.35 -0.53 -7.14
CA TYR A 273 -4.08 0.88 -7.46
C TYR A 273 -5.32 1.75 -7.51
N ASN A 274 -6.47 1.19 -7.91
CA ASN A 274 -7.72 1.95 -7.99
C ASN A 274 -8.69 1.53 -6.88
N ASP A 275 -9.57 2.44 -6.52
CA ASP A 275 -10.64 2.17 -5.56
C ASP A 275 -11.84 1.55 -6.30
N TYR A 276 -12.49 0.59 -5.64
CA TYR A 276 -13.64 -0.16 -6.12
C TYR A 276 -14.68 -0.24 -5.03
N ASP A 277 -15.92 0.09 -5.39
CA ASP A 277 -17.12 -0.03 -4.57
C ASP A 277 -16.85 0.21 -3.07
N LEU A 278 -16.37 1.42 -2.75
CA LEU A 278 -16.17 1.86 -1.36
C LEU A 278 -17.50 1.89 -0.58
N LEU A 279 -18.59 1.82 -1.34
CA LEU A 279 -19.97 1.67 -0.90
C LEU A 279 -20.48 0.24 -1.10
N ALA A 280 -19.63 -0.78 -1.15
CA ALA A 280 -20.07 -2.16 -1.06
C ALA A 280 -20.56 -2.43 0.37
N HIS A 281 -21.87 -2.37 0.59
CA HIS A 281 -22.51 -2.67 1.88
C HIS A 281 -23.96 -3.13 1.68
N ASP A 282 -24.56 -3.63 2.77
CA ASP A 282 -26.00 -3.82 2.86
C ASP A 282 -26.66 -2.44 2.75
N GLU A 283 -27.74 -2.31 1.96
CA GLU A 283 -28.26 -1.11 1.26
C GLU A 283 -28.48 0.19 2.08
N LEU A 284 -28.18 0.23 3.38
CA LEU A 284 -28.54 1.30 4.31
C LEU A 284 -27.39 1.70 5.26
N SER A 285 -26.19 2.02 4.77
CA SER A 285 -25.19 2.68 5.62
C SER A 285 -25.45 4.18 5.74
N ALA A 286 -24.97 4.77 6.82
CA ALA A 286 -25.05 6.19 7.07
C ALA A 286 -24.39 7.00 5.94
N TRP A 287 -23.23 6.62 5.39
CA TRP A 287 -22.72 7.34 4.21
C TRP A 287 -23.42 6.93 2.90
N GLY A 288 -23.96 5.72 2.77
CA GLY A 288 -24.73 5.35 1.57
C GLY A 288 -26.00 6.18 1.42
N VAL A 289 -26.73 6.38 2.53
CA VAL A 289 -27.99 7.12 2.57
C VAL A 289 -27.76 8.63 2.72
N PHE A 290 -26.78 9.01 3.54
CA PHE A 290 -26.59 10.38 4.02
C PHE A 290 -25.18 10.95 3.74
N GLY A 291 -24.30 10.20 3.07
CA GLY A 291 -22.89 10.57 2.94
C GLY A 291 -22.67 11.97 2.39
N PRO A 292 -21.58 12.64 2.82
CA PRO A 292 -21.21 13.90 2.19
C PRO A 292 -20.98 13.65 0.70
N PRO A 293 -21.32 14.61 -0.19
CA PRO A 293 -20.79 14.58 -1.55
C PRO A 293 -19.27 14.48 -1.41
N ASP A 294 -18.68 13.38 -1.90
CA ASP A 294 -17.23 13.19 -1.87
C ASP A 294 -16.60 14.47 -2.45
N PRO A 295 -15.82 15.24 -1.67
CA PRO A 295 -15.27 16.51 -2.13
C PRO A 295 -14.36 16.35 -3.35
N GLN A 296 -13.98 15.10 -3.70
CA GLN A 296 -13.14 14.79 -4.85
C GLN A 296 -13.93 14.52 -6.14
N GLY A 297 -15.26 14.69 -6.11
CA GLY A 297 -16.15 14.22 -7.16
C GLY A 297 -16.36 12.71 -7.02
N GLU A 298 -17.49 12.21 -7.51
CA GLU A 298 -17.78 10.78 -7.53
C GLU A 298 -16.65 10.05 -8.25
N ALA A 299 -15.73 9.44 -7.49
CA ALA A 299 -14.83 8.44 -8.04
C ALA A 299 -15.75 7.43 -8.76
N PRO A 300 -15.51 7.13 -10.05
CA PRO A 300 -16.43 6.30 -10.81
C PRO A 300 -16.68 5.02 -10.04
N SER A 301 -17.95 4.75 -9.73
CA SER A 301 -18.33 3.54 -9.00
C SER A 301 -17.94 2.33 -9.84
N ARG A 302 -16.81 1.72 -9.48
CA ARG A 302 -16.34 0.48 -10.09
C ARG A 302 -16.83 -0.65 -9.21
N THR A 303 -17.68 -1.50 -9.76
CA THR A 303 -18.14 -2.71 -9.08
C THR A 303 -16.99 -3.71 -8.96
N LEU A 304 -16.88 -4.39 -7.81
CA LEU A 304 -15.97 -5.51 -7.61
C LEU A 304 -16.77 -6.72 -7.13
N ALA A 305 -16.48 -7.88 -7.71
CA ALA A 305 -17.12 -9.14 -7.34
C ALA A 305 -16.14 -10.28 -7.58
N MET A 306 -15.20 -10.44 -6.66
CA MET A 306 -14.14 -11.43 -6.81
C MET A 306 -14.34 -12.59 -5.82
N PRO A 307 -14.57 -13.82 -6.30
CA PRO A 307 -14.78 -14.96 -5.41
C PRO A 307 -13.50 -15.26 -4.61
N VAL A 308 -13.66 -15.47 -3.31
CA VAL A 308 -12.61 -16.04 -2.46
C VAL A 308 -12.76 -17.57 -2.51
N ARG A 309 -11.65 -18.30 -2.60
CA ARG A 309 -11.69 -19.77 -2.68
C ARG A 309 -12.40 -20.34 -1.44
N THR A 310 -13.29 -21.30 -1.63
CA THR A 310 -14.00 -21.94 -0.51
C THR A 310 -12.99 -22.58 0.47
N PRO A 311 -13.21 -22.44 1.79
CA PRO A 311 -12.45 -23.18 2.79
C PRO A 311 -12.46 -24.70 2.52
N PRO A 312 -11.44 -25.46 2.97
CA PRO A 312 -11.45 -26.91 2.87
C PRO A 312 -12.71 -27.52 3.50
N ALA A 313 -13.24 -28.59 2.92
CA ALA A 313 -14.47 -29.24 3.38
C ALA A 313 -14.39 -29.75 4.83
N GLU A 314 -13.19 -30.07 5.31
CA GLU A 314 -12.92 -30.52 6.68
C GLU A 314 -12.82 -29.36 7.69
N SER A 315 -12.83 -28.11 7.22
CA SER A 315 -12.73 -26.95 8.10
C SER A 315 -14.07 -26.59 8.73
N ALA A 316 -14.04 -25.95 9.90
CA ALA A 316 -15.23 -25.41 10.56
C ALA A 316 -15.94 -24.29 9.78
N PHE A 317 -15.47 -23.96 8.57
CA PHE A 317 -15.97 -22.92 7.69
C PHE A 317 -16.42 -23.47 6.33
N ALA A 318 -16.57 -24.80 6.18
CA ALA A 318 -16.93 -25.42 4.92
C ALA A 318 -18.26 -24.88 4.33
N ASP A 319 -19.17 -24.42 5.19
CA ASP A 319 -20.44 -23.82 4.82
C ASP A 319 -20.36 -22.33 4.49
N VAL A 320 -19.26 -21.66 4.82
CA VAL A 320 -19.05 -20.21 4.64
C VAL A 320 -18.47 -19.93 3.25
N ARG A 321 -19.10 -19.01 2.52
CA ARG A 321 -18.61 -18.49 1.24
C ARG A 321 -18.24 -17.03 1.40
N MET A 322 -17.14 -16.64 0.76
CA MET A 322 -16.61 -15.29 0.82
C MET A 322 -16.41 -14.72 -0.59
N ARG A 323 -16.69 -13.43 -0.75
CA ARG A 323 -16.46 -12.67 -1.99
C ARG A 323 -15.90 -11.30 -1.62
N ILE A 324 -14.87 -10.85 -2.31
CA ILE A 324 -14.41 -9.46 -2.20
C ILE A 324 -15.32 -8.60 -3.06
N VAL A 325 -16.01 -7.66 -2.42
CA VAL A 325 -17.02 -6.77 -3.01
C VAL A 325 -16.57 -5.31 -3.07
N GLY A 326 -15.59 -4.91 -2.25
CA GLY A 326 -15.03 -3.57 -2.24
C GLY A 326 -13.52 -3.58 -2.06
N TYR A 327 -12.85 -2.51 -2.47
CA TYR A 327 -11.42 -2.33 -2.31
C TYR A 327 -11.06 -0.85 -2.22
N ALA A 328 -10.32 -0.46 -1.18
CA ALA A 328 -9.66 0.84 -1.10
C ALA A 328 -8.15 0.64 -1.25
N SER A 329 -7.56 1.28 -2.25
CA SER A 329 -6.10 1.24 -2.49
C SER A 329 -5.31 1.92 -1.37
N TYR A 330 -5.90 2.94 -0.75
CA TYR A 330 -5.37 3.65 0.40
C TYR A 330 -6.53 4.22 1.23
N GLY A 331 -6.76 3.63 2.40
CA GLY A 331 -7.86 3.99 3.29
C GLY A 331 -7.40 4.28 4.71
N GLU A 332 -8.01 5.28 5.33
CA GLU A 332 -7.93 5.53 6.77
C GLU A 332 -9.14 4.91 7.47
N ASP A 333 -8.97 4.51 8.74
CA ASP A 333 -10.06 4.10 9.61
C ASP A 333 -11.10 5.20 9.66
N ALA A 334 -12.31 4.88 9.26
CA ALA A 334 -13.42 5.79 9.35
C ALA A 334 -14.65 5.04 9.85
N VAL A 335 -15.26 5.63 10.86
CA VAL A 335 -16.46 5.07 11.46
C VAL A 335 -17.66 5.41 10.61
N ASP A 336 -18.50 4.39 10.49
CA ASP A 336 -19.78 4.38 9.86
C ASP A 336 -20.81 3.73 10.78
N PHE A 337 -22.07 3.92 10.44
CA PHE A 337 -23.20 3.32 11.10
C PHE A 337 -24.05 2.64 10.03
N SER A 338 -24.17 1.31 10.09
CA SER A 338 -25.09 0.56 9.24
C SER A 338 -26.44 0.42 9.95
N VAL A 339 -27.52 0.73 9.25
CA VAL A 339 -28.88 0.51 9.77
C VAL A 339 -29.18 -0.99 9.68
N ILE A 340 -29.56 -1.59 10.80
CA ILE A 340 -30.02 -2.98 10.83
C ILE A 340 -31.43 -3.00 10.26
N SER A 341 -31.64 -3.68 9.12
CA SER A 341 -32.97 -3.86 8.56
C SER A 341 -33.80 -4.76 9.49
N ARG A 342 -34.97 -4.29 9.94
CA ARG A 342 -35.85 -5.05 10.85
C ARG A 342 -36.48 -6.28 10.21
N ASP A 343 -36.48 -6.38 8.87
CA ASP A 343 -37.13 -7.48 8.14
C ASP A 343 -36.35 -8.81 8.24
N SER A 344 -35.12 -8.81 8.76
CA SER A 344 -34.44 -10.05 9.15
C SER A 344 -34.94 -10.49 10.54
N SER A 345 -36.09 -11.15 10.58
CA SER A 345 -36.69 -11.71 11.80
C SER A 345 -35.88 -12.84 12.47
N ASP A 346 -34.72 -13.21 11.91
CA ASP A 346 -33.88 -14.29 12.41
C ASP A 346 -32.88 -13.80 13.46
N THR A 347 -33.12 -14.21 14.72
CA THR A 347 -32.15 -14.26 15.82
C THR A 347 -31.27 -13.02 16.01
N ARG A 348 -31.83 -12.02 16.69
CA ARG A 348 -31.04 -10.95 17.34
C ARG A 348 -30.06 -11.58 18.32
N THR A 349 -28.80 -11.70 17.94
CA THR A 349 -27.74 -12.05 18.87
C THR A 349 -27.23 -10.80 19.58
N GLU A 350 -27.22 -10.83 20.92
CA GLU A 350 -26.82 -9.76 21.86
C GLU A 350 -25.37 -9.24 21.71
N SER A 351 -24.61 -9.69 20.70
CA SER A 351 -23.16 -9.48 20.64
C SER A 351 -22.70 -8.20 19.94
N ALA A 352 -23.52 -7.58 19.10
CA ALA A 352 -23.16 -6.30 18.48
C ALA A 352 -23.84 -5.19 19.27
N ALA A 353 -23.05 -4.30 19.88
CA ALA A 353 -23.58 -3.13 20.58
C ALA A 353 -24.35 -2.26 19.57
N THR A 354 -25.68 -2.41 19.56
CA THR A 354 -26.56 -1.52 18.80
C THR A 354 -26.53 -0.17 19.47
N VAL A 355 -26.27 0.87 18.68
CA VAL A 355 -26.27 2.25 19.12
C VAL A 355 -27.43 2.97 18.46
N SER A 356 -28.02 3.89 19.19
CA SER A 356 -28.97 4.81 18.58
C SER A 356 -28.21 5.89 17.81
N MET A 357 -28.77 6.34 16.69
CA MET A 357 -28.12 7.28 15.79
C MET A 357 -29.09 8.39 15.38
N HIS A 358 -28.64 9.63 15.55
CA HIS A 358 -29.29 10.82 15.02
C HIS A 358 -28.50 11.38 13.85
N VAL A 359 -29.21 11.74 12.77
CA VAL A 359 -28.63 12.39 11.61
C VAL A 359 -28.91 13.89 11.71
N VAL A 360 -27.84 14.67 11.81
CA VAL A 360 -27.90 16.14 11.86
C VAL A 360 -27.35 16.69 10.56
N GLU A 361 -28.20 17.38 9.82
CA GLU A 361 -27.84 18.12 8.62
C GLU A 361 -27.48 19.55 8.98
N VAL A 362 -26.30 19.99 8.57
CA VAL A 362 -25.84 21.37 8.70
C VAL A 362 -26.04 22.05 7.36
N GLY A 363 -26.69 23.20 7.36
CA GLY A 363 -26.98 23.95 6.16
C GLY A 363 -27.01 25.44 6.41
N ARG A 364 -27.28 26.19 5.35
CA ARG A 364 -27.62 27.62 5.44
C ARG A 364 -29.11 27.78 5.23
N MET A 365 -29.70 28.65 6.04
CA MET A 365 -31.10 29.05 5.85
C MET A 365 -31.14 30.23 4.89
N ASP A 366 -31.62 30.00 3.69
CA ASP A 366 -31.86 31.03 2.68
C ASP A 366 -33.34 31.43 2.69
N ARG A 367 -33.62 32.74 2.54
CA ARG A 367 -35.00 33.25 2.64
C ARG A 367 -35.87 32.81 1.46
N GLU A 368 -35.29 32.59 0.28
CA GLU A 368 -36.03 32.25 -0.94
C GLU A 368 -36.06 30.74 -1.18
N THR A 369 -34.92 30.08 -0.99
CA THR A 369 -34.71 28.67 -1.36
C THR A 369 -34.82 27.70 -0.18
N GLY A 370 -34.94 28.23 1.05
CA GLY A 370 -35.08 27.42 2.25
C GLY A 370 -33.76 26.88 2.79
N PHE A 371 -33.80 25.71 3.42
CA PHE A 371 -32.61 25.06 3.98
C PHE A 371 -31.74 24.46 2.88
N GLN A 372 -30.56 25.03 2.65
CA GLN A 372 -29.56 24.49 1.74
C GLN A 372 -28.56 23.63 2.52
N LEU A 373 -28.59 22.32 2.26
CA LEU A 373 -27.69 21.36 2.90
C LEU A 373 -26.22 21.61 2.52
N THR A 374 -25.36 21.74 3.53
CA THR A 374 -23.90 21.83 3.36
C THR A 374 -23.20 20.53 3.74
N LYS A 375 -23.56 19.95 4.89
CA LYS A 375 -22.87 18.79 5.46
C LYS A 375 -23.80 17.95 6.33
N ARG A 376 -23.54 16.65 6.44
CA ARG A 376 -24.23 15.75 7.38
C ARG A 376 -23.28 15.26 8.46
N HIS A 377 -23.80 15.11 9.67
CA HIS A 377 -23.11 14.59 10.83
C HIS A 377 -23.97 13.51 11.50
N PHE A 378 -23.31 12.49 12.04
CA PHE A 378 -23.95 11.41 12.77
C PHE A 378 -23.61 11.56 14.25
N LEU A 379 -24.65 11.58 15.07
CA LEU A 379 -24.53 11.66 16.51
C LEU A 379 -25.04 10.36 17.14
N THR A 380 -24.27 9.79 18.04
CA THR A 380 -24.74 8.65 18.84
C THR A 380 -24.65 8.97 20.32
N PRO A 381 -25.72 8.77 21.10
CA PRO A 381 -25.69 8.98 22.54
C PRO A 381 -24.86 7.90 23.24
N ASP A 382 -24.72 6.73 22.62
CA ASP A 382 -24.08 5.56 23.24
C ASP A 382 -22.55 5.55 23.08
N VAL A 383 -21.99 6.34 22.16
CA VAL A 383 -20.53 6.43 21.93
C VAL A 383 -20.07 7.86 22.16
N ALA A 384 -19.35 8.11 23.26
CA ALA A 384 -19.01 9.45 23.73
C ALA A 384 -18.32 10.32 22.66
N LYS A 385 -17.38 9.73 21.90
CA LYS A 385 -16.69 10.40 20.79
C LYS A 385 -17.63 10.94 19.70
N TYR A 386 -18.74 10.25 19.45
CA TYR A 386 -19.74 10.61 18.45
C TYR A 386 -20.95 11.31 19.06
N ARG A 387 -20.89 11.74 20.33
CA ARG A 387 -21.97 12.59 20.87
C ARG A 387 -21.97 13.98 20.25
N GLY A 388 -20.93 14.43 19.53
CA GLY A 388 -20.95 15.76 18.91
C GLY A 388 -19.85 16.07 17.92
N PHE A 389 -19.91 17.30 17.44
CA PHE A 389 -18.99 17.82 16.44
C PHE A 389 -18.92 19.35 16.50
N SER A 390 -17.84 19.89 15.94
CA SER A 390 -17.64 21.32 15.73
C SER A 390 -18.07 21.73 14.33
N LEU A 391 -18.80 22.85 14.23
CA LEU A 391 -19.08 23.55 12.98
C LEU A 391 -17.86 24.37 12.52
N ALA A 392 -17.87 24.78 11.26
CA ALA A 392 -16.79 25.59 10.67
C ALA A 392 -16.66 26.99 11.31
N ASP A 393 -17.72 27.49 11.92
CA ASP A 393 -17.74 28.77 12.65
C ASP A 393 -17.30 28.65 14.13
N GLY A 394 -16.96 27.43 14.57
CA GLY A 394 -16.57 27.11 15.95
C GLY A 394 -17.72 26.66 16.86
N THR A 395 -18.97 26.70 16.42
CA THR A 395 -20.13 26.25 17.22
C THR A 395 -20.02 24.75 17.51
N GLN A 396 -20.15 24.36 18.78
CA GLN A 396 -20.21 22.94 19.18
C GLN A 396 -21.65 22.44 19.14
N VAL A 397 -21.86 21.24 18.62
CA VAL A 397 -23.15 20.55 18.66
C VAL A 397 -22.98 19.29 19.49
N ASP A 398 -23.71 19.19 20.59
CA ASP A 398 -23.64 18.11 21.57
C ASP A 398 -24.97 17.37 21.66
N LEU A 399 -24.95 16.05 21.58
CA LEU A 399 -26.08 15.17 21.85
C LEU A 399 -26.02 14.74 23.31
N VAL A 400 -27.07 15.08 24.07
CA VAL A 400 -27.13 14.76 25.50
C VAL A 400 -28.08 13.58 25.69
N PRO A 401 -27.57 12.39 26.05
CA PRO A 401 -28.38 11.19 26.20
C PRO A 401 -29.35 11.30 27.38
N ARG A 402 -30.57 10.76 27.21
CA ARG A 402 -31.54 10.46 28.29
C ARG A 402 -31.60 11.54 29.38
N THR A 403 -31.80 12.78 28.95
CA THR A 403 -31.63 13.92 29.85
C THR A 403 -32.80 13.99 30.84
N THR A 404 -32.50 13.89 32.14
CA THR A 404 -33.51 14.12 33.19
C THR A 404 -34.06 15.55 33.09
N ALA A 405 -35.21 15.83 33.71
CA ALA A 405 -35.71 17.21 33.80
C ALA A 405 -34.65 18.13 34.42
N GLU A 406 -34.01 17.68 35.50
CA GLU A 406 -32.94 18.41 36.20
C GLU A 406 -31.76 18.74 35.29
N SER A 407 -31.20 17.75 34.58
CA SER A 407 -30.06 17.99 33.69
C SER A 407 -30.41 18.91 32.51
N ARG A 408 -31.66 18.88 32.03
CA ARG A 408 -32.13 19.85 31.02
C ARG A 408 -32.24 21.25 31.60
N ASP A 409 -32.76 21.38 32.81
CA ASP A 409 -32.90 22.67 33.49
C ASP A 409 -31.53 23.26 33.84
N GLU A 410 -30.53 22.43 34.14
CA GLU A 410 -29.12 22.84 34.26
C GLU A 410 -28.57 23.37 32.95
N LEU A 411 -28.72 22.62 31.85
CA LEU A 411 -28.26 23.05 30.52
C LEU A 411 -29.01 24.30 30.03
N ALA A 412 -30.24 24.52 30.49
CA ALA A 412 -31.05 25.70 30.21
C ALA A 412 -30.79 26.87 31.17
N ALA A 413 -30.02 26.69 32.23
CA ALA A 413 -29.77 27.74 33.22
C ALA A 413 -29.02 28.92 32.58
N THR A 414 -29.45 30.15 32.89
CA THR A 414 -28.70 31.35 32.53
C THR A 414 -27.40 31.37 33.31
N VAL A 415 -26.30 31.67 32.64
CA VAL A 415 -25.02 31.98 33.31
C VAL A 415 -24.81 33.49 33.26
N PRO A 416 -24.06 34.08 34.21
CA PRO A 416 -23.82 35.52 34.23
C PRO A 416 -23.24 36.02 32.90
N ASP A 417 -23.64 37.22 32.49
CA ASP A 417 -23.19 37.83 31.24
C ASP A 417 -21.66 37.89 31.19
N GLY A 418 -21.06 37.39 30.11
CA GLY A 418 -19.61 37.35 29.91
C GLY A 418 -18.91 36.13 30.51
N ALA A 419 -19.61 35.26 31.25
CA ALA A 419 -19.03 34.04 31.79
C ALA A 419 -18.60 33.06 30.67
N LEU A 420 -17.38 32.52 30.78
CA LEU A 420 -16.89 31.44 29.91
C LEU A 420 -17.31 30.05 30.36
N ALA A 421 -17.68 29.89 31.62
CA ALA A 421 -18.28 28.67 32.14
C ALA A 421 -19.06 29.01 33.42
N SER A 422 -19.88 28.07 33.89
CA SER A 422 -20.48 28.11 35.21
C SER A 422 -20.37 26.73 35.84
N LEU A 423 -19.82 26.67 37.04
CA LEU A 423 -19.93 25.48 37.89
C LEU A 423 -21.33 25.44 38.51
N ILE A 424 -21.92 24.26 38.62
CA ILE A 424 -23.15 23.99 39.37
C ILE A 424 -22.72 23.17 40.57
N ILE A 425 -23.10 23.59 41.77
CA ILE A 425 -22.73 22.93 43.02
C ILE A 425 -24.02 22.52 43.71
N GLU A 426 -24.15 21.26 44.10
CA GLU A 426 -25.31 20.79 44.85
C GLU A 426 -24.86 19.88 46.00
N ILE A 427 -25.48 20.04 47.16
CA ILE A 427 -25.18 19.27 48.37
C ILE A 427 -26.45 18.49 48.74
N PRO A 428 -26.51 17.17 48.47
CA PRO A 428 -27.75 16.39 48.54
C PRO A 428 -28.44 16.33 49.92
N ASN A 429 -27.72 16.60 51.02
CA ASN A 429 -28.17 16.36 52.40
C ASN A 429 -28.22 17.63 53.29
N SER A 430 -28.20 18.84 52.73
CA SER A 430 -28.50 20.00 53.57
C SER A 430 -30.01 20.01 53.84
N ASN A 431 -30.44 19.76 55.09
CA ASN A 431 -31.83 19.93 55.56
C ASN A 431 -32.37 21.37 55.38
N ASP A 432 -31.64 22.23 54.67
CA ASP A 432 -31.99 23.60 54.39
C ASP A 432 -33.01 23.63 53.24
N LEU A 433 -34.20 24.15 53.53
CA LEU A 433 -35.36 24.25 52.63
C LEU A 433 -35.13 25.16 51.40
N ARG A 434 -33.89 25.58 51.14
CA ARG A 434 -33.52 26.60 50.15
C ARG A 434 -33.22 26.06 48.74
N GLY A 435 -33.29 24.74 48.54
CA GLY A 435 -32.98 24.12 47.25
C GLY A 435 -31.48 24.09 46.93
N PRO A 436 -31.08 23.51 45.79
CA PRO A 436 -29.67 23.41 45.40
C PRO A 436 -29.00 24.79 45.34
N MET A 437 -27.91 24.97 46.09
CA MET A 437 -27.15 26.22 46.10
C MET A 437 -26.33 26.36 44.81
N ARG A 438 -26.91 27.01 43.79
CA ARG A 438 -26.22 27.27 42.52
C ARG A 438 -25.23 28.42 42.66
N ALA A 439 -23.94 28.11 42.60
CA ALA A 439 -22.86 29.11 42.59
C ALA A 439 -22.19 29.16 41.21
N SER A 440 -22.52 30.17 40.40
CA SER A 440 -21.86 30.40 39.12
C SER A 440 -20.49 31.05 39.30
N LEU A 441 -19.44 30.27 39.09
CA LEU A 441 -18.06 30.77 39.01
C LEU A 441 -17.81 31.30 37.58
N VAL A 442 -17.65 32.61 37.46
CA VAL A 442 -17.49 33.34 36.20
C VAL A 442 -16.01 33.49 35.86
N GLY A 443 -15.54 32.85 34.78
CA GLY A 443 -14.26 33.18 34.15
C GLY A 443 -14.45 34.29 33.11
N GLU A 444 -13.70 35.39 33.19
CA GLU A 444 -13.92 36.56 32.32
C GLU A 444 -12.92 36.67 31.15
N ALA A 445 -13.43 37.24 30.05
CA ALA A 445 -12.68 37.75 28.90
C ALA A 445 -12.40 39.26 29.11
N GLY A 446 -11.14 39.64 29.31
CA GLY A 446 -10.77 41.05 29.55
C GLY A 446 -9.38 41.32 30.13
N GLY A 447 -8.59 40.30 30.47
CA GLY A 447 -7.21 40.46 30.93
C GLY A 447 -7.00 40.54 32.45
N GLN A 448 -8.07 40.47 33.25
CA GLN A 448 -7.97 40.20 34.69
C GLN A 448 -8.68 38.88 35.02
N SER A 449 -7.88 37.82 35.24
CA SER A 449 -8.39 36.52 35.67
C SER A 449 -8.85 36.57 37.12
N TRP A 450 -10.14 36.72 37.35
CA TRP A 450 -10.77 36.28 38.59
C TRP A 450 -11.05 34.79 38.47
N PHE A 451 -9.99 33.97 38.49
CA PHE A 451 -10.21 32.66 39.10
C PHE A 451 -10.62 32.98 40.53
N VAL A 452 -11.69 32.36 41.03
CA VAL A 452 -11.92 32.27 42.47
C VAL A 452 -10.81 31.34 42.98
N LYS A 453 -9.57 31.87 43.01
CA LYS A 453 -8.43 31.29 43.71
C LYS A 453 -8.74 31.29 45.20
N ASP A 454 -9.58 32.20 45.65
CA ASP A 454 -10.01 32.20 47.03
C ASP A 454 -11.00 31.05 47.24
N PRO A 455 -10.78 30.18 48.23
CA PRO A 455 -11.71 29.09 48.51
C PRO A 455 -13.12 29.65 48.81
N LEU A 456 -14.14 29.14 48.10
CA LEU A 456 -15.53 29.56 48.26
C LEU A 456 -16.24 28.64 49.25
N PRO A 457 -16.57 29.09 50.48
CA PRO A 457 -17.41 28.31 51.39
C PRO A 457 -18.84 28.22 50.83
N ILE A 458 -19.39 27.00 50.80
CA ILE A 458 -20.72 26.71 50.27
C ILE A 458 -21.74 26.81 51.41
N GLY A 459 -22.18 28.04 51.70
CA GLY A 459 -23.12 28.31 52.79
C GLY A 459 -22.59 27.85 54.16
N GLU A 460 -23.48 27.33 55.01
CA GLU A 460 -23.13 26.79 56.34
C GLU A 460 -22.80 25.28 56.30
N THR A 461 -22.65 24.69 55.11
CA THR A 461 -22.49 23.23 54.95
C THR A 461 -21.10 22.70 55.32
N GLY A 462 -20.14 23.60 55.55
CA GLY A 462 -18.74 23.29 55.80
C GLY A 462 -17.95 22.82 54.57
N TRP A 463 -18.59 22.71 53.39
CA TRP A 463 -17.91 22.46 52.13
C TRP A 463 -17.22 23.73 51.63
N ILE A 464 -16.01 23.59 51.11
CA ILE A 464 -15.28 24.67 50.45
C ILE A 464 -14.89 24.21 49.05
N VAL A 465 -15.17 25.04 48.05
CA VAL A 465 -14.90 24.74 46.64
C VAL A 465 -14.03 25.83 46.04
N GLN A 466 -13.01 25.45 45.29
CA GLN A 466 -12.10 26.38 44.63
C GLN A 466 -11.85 25.88 43.21
N LEU A 467 -12.09 26.75 42.22
CA LEU A 467 -11.79 26.42 40.82
C LEU A 467 -10.30 26.65 40.58
N GLU A 468 -9.54 25.58 40.42
CA GLU A 468 -8.09 25.64 40.18
C GLU A 468 -7.79 25.97 38.72
N ASP A 469 -8.51 25.34 37.79
CA ASP A 469 -8.29 25.48 36.35
C ASP A 469 -9.59 25.24 35.56
N PHE A 470 -9.69 25.85 34.38
CA PHE A 470 -10.74 25.60 33.42
C PHE A 470 -10.17 25.55 32.00
N GLN A 471 -10.41 24.44 31.33
CA GLN A 471 -9.94 24.17 29.99
C GLN A 471 -11.16 24.03 29.07
N PRO A 472 -11.49 25.05 28.25
CA PRO A 472 -12.54 24.99 27.23
C PRO A 472 -12.38 23.80 26.28
N LYS A 473 -11.11 23.47 26.00
CA LYS A 473 -10.70 22.28 25.28
C LYS A 473 -9.69 21.55 26.14
N ASN A 474 -10.06 20.37 26.66
CA ASN A 474 -9.15 19.53 27.40
C ASN A 474 -7.94 19.14 26.52
N GLU A 475 -6.74 19.56 26.91
CA GLU A 475 -5.52 19.20 26.20
C GLU A 475 -5.16 17.71 26.41
N MET A 476 -5.63 17.14 27.52
CA MET A 476 -5.46 15.72 27.81
C MET A 476 -6.48 14.90 27.03
N ARG A 477 -5.99 13.96 26.22
CA ARG A 477 -6.87 12.97 25.59
C ARG A 477 -7.50 12.11 26.66
N LEU A 478 -8.84 11.98 26.62
CA LEU A 478 -9.53 10.97 27.39
C LEU A 478 -9.04 9.59 26.93
N ILE A 479 -8.57 8.79 27.88
CA ILE A 479 -8.12 7.40 27.67
C ILE A 479 -9.07 6.40 28.34
N THR A 480 -10.17 6.90 28.93
CA THR A 480 -11.17 6.09 29.61
C THR A 480 -11.91 5.25 28.57
N PRO A 481 -12.05 3.92 28.78
CA PRO A 481 -12.81 3.06 27.88
C PRO A 481 -14.20 3.59 27.56
N GLY A 482 -14.51 3.73 26.27
CA GLY A 482 -15.77 4.29 25.75
C GLY A 482 -15.74 5.81 25.52
N TYR A 483 -14.71 6.52 26.02
CA TYR A 483 -14.53 7.98 25.90
C TYR A 483 -13.25 8.35 25.17
N GLU A 484 -12.56 7.39 24.56
CA GLU A 484 -11.27 7.61 23.92
C GLU A 484 -11.37 8.66 22.81
N ASP A 485 -10.44 9.61 22.82
CA ASP A 485 -10.38 10.78 21.93
C ASP A 485 -11.63 11.69 21.95
N ALA A 486 -12.57 11.51 22.89
CA ALA A 486 -13.72 12.40 22.99
C ALA A 486 -13.27 13.78 23.53
N GLU A 487 -13.76 14.85 22.91
CA GLU A 487 -13.47 16.23 23.35
C GLU A 487 -14.56 16.71 24.32
N SER A 488 -14.14 17.32 25.44
CA SER A 488 -15.00 18.00 26.41
C SER A 488 -14.25 19.18 27.03
N ALA A 489 -14.99 20.22 27.43
CA ALA A 489 -14.48 21.18 28.38
C ALA A 489 -14.35 20.51 29.76
N VAL A 490 -13.34 20.91 30.54
CA VAL A 490 -13.09 20.37 31.88
C VAL A 490 -12.77 21.50 32.86
N ALA A 491 -13.36 21.43 34.06
CA ALA A 491 -13.01 22.26 35.20
C ALA A 491 -12.30 21.40 36.24
N ILE A 492 -11.15 21.86 36.74
CA ILE A 492 -10.42 21.23 37.85
C ILE A 492 -10.80 21.98 39.10
N VAL A 493 -11.49 21.30 40.00
CA VAL A 493 -12.11 21.91 41.18
C VAL A 493 -11.53 21.27 42.43
N ARG A 494 -10.85 22.06 43.25
CA ARG A 494 -10.43 21.65 44.59
C ARG A 494 -11.64 21.70 45.51
N VAL A 495 -11.90 20.59 46.18
CA VAL A 495 -13.02 20.42 47.11
C VAL A 495 -12.46 20.05 48.47
N VAL A 496 -12.84 20.82 49.48
CA VAL A 496 -12.57 20.54 50.89
C VAL A 496 -13.88 20.11 51.53
N PRO A 497 -14.05 18.83 51.90
CA PRO A 497 -15.24 18.39 52.61
C PRO A 497 -15.26 18.94 54.04
N PRO A 498 -16.43 19.02 54.71
CA PRO A 498 -16.51 19.37 56.12
C PRO A 498 -15.75 18.39 57.01
N GLU A 499 -15.71 17.12 56.61
CA GLU A 499 -14.95 16.06 57.26
C GLU A 499 -14.17 15.27 56.20
N GLY A 500 -12.88 15.04 56.45
CA GLY A 500 -12.00 14.24 55.59
C GLY A 500 -10.96 15.05 54.82
N ALA A 501 -10.19 14.35 54.00
CA ALA A 501 -9.11 14.95 53.21
C ALA A 501 -9.65 15.70 51.99
N PRO A 502 -9.04 16.84 51.61
CA PRO A 502 -9.38 17.54 50.39
C PRO A 502 -9.01 16.72 49.15
N PHE A 503 -9.69 17.00 48.04
CA PHE A 503 -9.47 16.32 46.76
C PHE A 503 -9.69 17.27 45.59
N ARG A 504 -9.18 16.91 44.42
CA ARG A 504 -9.40 17.63 43.16
C ARG A 504 -10.38 16.85 42.29
N ARG A 505 -11.53 17.44 41.97
CA ARG A 505 -12.50 16.86 41.04
C ARG A 505 -12.29 17.42 39.64
N TYR A 506 -12.24 16.51 38.66
CA TYR A 506 -12.27 16.86 37.24
C TYR A 506 -13.72 16.78 36.78
N VAL A 507 -14.32 17.94 36.49
CA VAL A 507 -15.73 18.05 36.10
C VAL A 507 -15.80 18.28 34.60
N TYR A 508 -16.30 17.30 33.85
CA TYR A 508 -16.43 17.40 32.40
C TYR A 508 -17.82 17.92 32.03
N ALA A 509 -17.88 18.96 31.19
CA ALA A 509 -19.16 19.54 30.77
C ALA A 509 -20.01 18.55 29.97
N ARG A 510 -19.36 17.74 29.12
CA ARG A 510 -20.03 16.83 28.20
C ARG A 510 -20.25 15.43 28.77
N PHE A 511 -19.37 15.01 29.68
CA PHE A 511 -19.31 13.66 30.22
C PHE A 511 -19.28 13.69 31.76
N PRO A 512 -20.31 14.24 32.43
CA PRO A 512 -20.32 14.33 33.88
C PRO A 512 -20.16 12.96 34.57
N GLU A 513 -20.53 11.87 33.91
CA GLU A 513 -20.45 10.50 34.40
C GLU A 513 -19.01 9.96 34.55
N ILE A 514 -18.01 10.58 33.92
CA ILE A 514 -16.59 10.21 34.09
C ILE A 514 -15.84 11.19 35.00
N ALA A 515 -16.54 12.06 35.72
CA ALA A 515 -15.92 12.87 36.75
C ALA A 515 -15.24 11.96 37.79
N GLN A 516 -14.05 12.35 38.24
CA GLN A 516 -13.27 11.59 39.22
C GLN A 516 -12.65 12.52 40.25
N ASP A 517 -12.54 12.01 41.48
CA ASP A 517 -11.82 12.67 42.56
C ASP A 517 -10.38 12.18 42.58
N ILE A 518 -9.45 13.12 42.41
CA ILE A 518 -8.01 12.91 42.53
C ILE A 518 -7.59 13.35 43.94
N LEU A 519 -7.12 12.40 44.73
CA LEU A 519 -6.61 12.66 46.07
C LEU A 519 -5.20 13.23 46.00
N ASP A 520 -4.79 13.95 47.06
CA ASP A 520 -3.42 14.46 47.16
C ASP A 520 -2.40 13.33 47.45
N ASP A 521 -2.87 12.21 47.99
CA ASP A 521 -2.05 11.03 48.20
C ASP A 521 -1.60 10.41 46.88
N ILE A 522 -0.33 10.01 46.82
CA ILE A 522 0.25 9.32 45.69
C ILE A 522 0.26 7.82 46.01
N ASP A 523 -0.23 7.01 45.07
CA ASP A 523 -0.12 5.56 45.17
C ASP A 523 1.37 5.17 45.15
N PRO A 524 1.91 4.59 46.25
CA PRO A 524 3.32 4.26 46.34
C PRO A 524 3.76 3.19 45.34
N ALA A 525 2.84 2.38 44.80
CA ALA A 525 3.18 1.34 43.82
C ALA A 525 3.31 1.91 42.40
N THR A 526 2.46 2.87 42.03
CA THR A 526 2.40 3.39 40.65
C THR A 526 3.00 4.79 40.49
N GLY A 527 3.24 5.50 41.59
CA GLY A 527 3.67 6.91 41.59
C GLY A 527 2.60 7.87 41.06
N ARG A 528 1.36 7.41 40.87
CA ARG A 528 0.25 8.20 40.34
C ARG A 528 -0.63 8.73 41.49
N PRO A 529 -1.26 9.91 41.35
CA PRO A 529 -2.26 10.35 42.30
C PRO A 529 -3.36 9.30 42.46
N MET A 530 -3.74 9.01 43.71
CA MET A 530 -4.85 8.11 44.00
C MET A 530 -6.16 8.69 43.45
N ARG A 531 -7.01 7.83 42.91
CA ARG A 531 -8.29 8.20 42.30
C ARG A 531 -9.43 7.45 42.96
N ARG A 532 -10.58 8.09 43.09
CA ARG A 532 -11.84 7.46 43.53
C ARG A 532 -13.03 8.04 42.76
N ASP A 533 -14.16 7.36 42.89
CA ASP A 533 -15.44 7.87 42.40
C ASP A 533 -15.79 9.21 43.07
N PRO A 534 -16.55 10.09 42.39
CA PRO A 534 -16.99 11.36 42.96
C PRO A 534 -17.64 11.18 44.34
N HIS A 535 -17.09 11.85 45.34
CA HIS A 535 -17.66 11.94 46.68
C HIS A 535 -19.16 12.30 46.62
N PRO A 536 -20.06 11.45 47.16
CA PRO A 536 -21.51 11.58 46.97
C PRO A 536 -22.12 12.77 47.73
N GLY A 537 -21.44 13.30 48.75
CA GLY A 537 -21.89 14.46 49.52
C GLY A 537 -21.89 15.80 48.78
N ILE A 538 -21.35 15.85 47.56
CA ILE A 538 -21.36 17.05 46.70
C ILE A 538 -21.46 16.63 45.23
N ARG A 539 -22.40 17.22 44.50
CA ARG A 539 -22.50 17.10 43.04
C ARG A 539 -21.93 18.37 42.41
N LEU A 540 -21.04 18.19 41.43
CA LEU A 540 -20.50 19.28 40.63
C LEU A 540 -20.89 19.08 39.17
N GLY A 541 -21.60 20.03 38.58
CA GLY A 541 -21.92 20.10 37.16
C GLY A 541 -21.16 21.25 36.49
N LEU A 542 -20.90 21.17 35.20
CA LEU A 542 -20.19 22.22 34.45
C LEU A 542 -21.01 22.63 33.23
N ILE A 543 -21.40 23.90 33.18
CA ILE A 543 -21.96 24.55 31.99
C ILE A 543 -20.81 25.26 31.27
N ASP A 544 -20.50 24.86 30.04
CA ASP A 544 -19.54 25.57 29.21
C ASP A 544 -20.22 26.64 28.35
N SER A 545 -19.76 27.88 28.45
CA SER A 545 -20.20 29.05 27.68
C SER A 545 -19.04 29.78 26.98
N SER A 546 -17.91 29.09 26.83
CA SER A 546 -16.68 29.63 26.23
C SER A 546 -16.79 29.85 24.72
N GLY A 547 -17.74 29.16 24.08
CA GLY A 547 -18.12 29.30 22.68
C GLY A 547 -19.62 29.07 22.48
N ASP A 548 -20.08 29.22 21.23
CA ASP A 548 -21.45 28.90 20.88
C ASP A 548 -21.65 27.37 20.94
N ARG A 549 -22.70 26.92 21.61
CA ARG A 549 -23.03 25.50 21.78
C ARG A 549 -24.50 25.24 21.49
N VAL A 550 -24.79 24.06 20.94
CA VAL A 550 -26.14 23.55 20.73
C VAL A 550 -26.22 22.19 21.41
N HIS A 551 -26.94 22.12 22.53
CA HIS A 551 -27.25 20.86 23.19
C HIS A 551 -28.55 20.30 22.62
N LEU A 552 -28.49 19.08 22.10
CA LEU A 552 -29.61 18.30 21.59
C LEU A 552 -30.00 17.30 22.68
N CYS A 553 -30.91 17.71 23.57
CA CYS A 553 -31.38 16.85 24.66
C CYS A 553 -32.42 15.87 24.13
N ILE A 554 -32.20 14.57 24.34
CA ILE A 554 -33.11 13.52 23.86
C ILE A 554 -33.96 12.99 25.01
N ASP A 555 -35.27 12.84 24.78
CA ASP A 555 -36.16 12.10 25.69
C ASP A 555 -36.16 10.59 25.43
N GLU A 556 -36.97 9.84 26.19
CA GLU A 556 -37.10 8.39 26.02
C GLU A 556 -37.75 8.00 24.67
N GLN A 557 -38.45 8.92 24.01
CA GLN A 557 -39.17 8.70 22.76
C GLN A 557 -38.30 9.07 21.53
N GLY A 558 -37.11 9.62 21.75
CA GLY A 558 -36.20 10.07 20.68
C GLY A 558 -36.51 11.47 20.17
N HIS A 559 -37.44 12.20 20.78
CA HIS A 559 -37.65 13.61 20.48
C HIS A 559 -36.45 14.42 20.96
N VAL A 560 -36.19 15.53 20.28
CA VAL A 560 -35.03 16.38 20.56
C VAL A 560 -35.50 17.76 21.00
N LYS A 561 -34.97 18.23 22.12
CA LYS A 561 -35.12 19.63 22.59
C LYS A 561 -33.79 20.35 22.42
N PRO A 562 -33.68 21.31 21.49
CA PRO A 562 -32.44 22.04 21.28
C PRO A 562 -32.31 23.15 22.34
N ILE A 563 -31.16 23.22 22.99
CA ILE A 563 -30.77 24.32 23.88
C ILE A 563 -29.57 25.00 23.24
N ILE A 564 -29.76 26.23 22.76
CA ILE A 564 -28.71 27.01 22.11
C ILE A 564 -28.12 27.94 23.15
N ARG A 565 -26.83 27.80 23.41
CA ARG A 565 -26.07 28.69 24.29
C ARG A 565 -25.10 29.50 23.46
N ARG A 566 -25.16 30.81 23.56
CA ARG A 566 -24.18 31.70 22.93
C ARG A 566 -23.00 31.93 23.86
N ARG A 567 -21.86 32.25 23.27
CA ARG A 567 -20.72 32.75 24.03
C ARG A 567 -21.15 33.94 24.89
N GLY A 568 -20.77 33.92 26.16
CA GLY A 568 -21.15 34.97 27.11
C GLY A 568 -22.46 34.72 27.85
N GLY A 569 -23.14 33.61 27.60
CA GLY A 569 -24.11 33.03 28.54
C GLY A 569 -25.58 33.06 28.16
N GLU A 570 -25.94 33.81 27.12
CA GLU A 570 -27.30 33.83 26.57
C GLU A 570 -27.73 32.41 26.19
N VAL A 571 -28.90 31.99 26.67
CA VAL A 571 -29.45 30.66 26.44
C VAL A 571 -30.85 30.76 25.86
N ARG A 572 -31.09 30.00 24.80
CA ARG A 572 -32.38 29.89 24.13
C ARG A 572 -32.79 28.43 24.07
N VAL A 573 -33.89 28.12 24.76
CA VAL A 573 -34.48 26.78 24.79
C VAL A 573 -35.53 26.70 23.68
N GLY A 574 -35.35 25.80 22.73
CA GLY A 574 -36.33 25.52 21.69
C GLY A 574 -37.45 24.58 22.16
N PRO A 575 -38.55 24.48 21.37
CA PRO A 575 -39.59 23.49 21.61
C PRO A 575 -39.06 22.07 21.39
N TRP A 576 -39.78 21.08 21.90
CA TRP A 576 -39.58 19.69 21.49
C TRP A 576 -39.88 19.55 20.00
N MET A 577 -39.01 18.82 19.30
CA MET A 577 -39.17 18.56 17.88
C MET A 577 -39.12 17.06 17.62
N GLU A 578 -40.02 16.61 16.77
CA GLU A 578 -39.88 15.33 16.09
C GLU A 578 -38.74 15.39 15.05
N THR A 579 -38.31 14.22 14.57
CA THR A 579 -37.37 14.09 13.46
C THR A 579 -37.89 14.82 12.21
N ALA A 580 -37.36 16.02 11.94
CA ALA A 580 -37.46 16.86 10.72
C ALA A 580 -37.30 18.36 11.06
N GLY A 581 -37.31 18.73 12.34
CA GLY A 581 -37.21 20.11 12.81
C GLY A 581 -35.92 20.81 12.36
N VAL A 582 -36.05 22.11 12.05
CA VAL A 582 -34.92 23.00 11.71
C VAL A 582 -34.65 23.94 12.89
N ILE A 583 -33.45 23.84 13.43
CA ILE A 583 -32.90 24.71 14.46
C ILE A 583 -32.26 25.90 13.74
N THR A 584 -32.92 27.06 13.84
CA THR A 584 -32.45 28.34 13.27
C THR A 584 -31.79 29.20 14.35
N GLY A 585 -31.28 30.38 14.00
CA GLY A 585 -30.72 31.32 14.97
C GLY A 585 -29.36 30.90 15.50
N LEU A 586 -28.55 30.22 14.70
CA LEU A 586 -27.11 30.08 14.89
C LEU A 586 -26.37 31.21 14.17
N LYS A 587 -25.04 31.25 14.23
CA LYS A 587 -24.23 32.30 13.61
C LYS A 587 -24.25 32.18 12.08
N ASP A 588 -24.12 33.30 11.36
CA ASP A 588 -23.93 33.36 9.90
C ASP A 588 -24.99 32.63 9.05
N SER A 589 -26.26 32.70 9.47
CA SER A 589 -27.40 31.99 8.83
C SER A 589 -27.27 30.46 8.82
N THR A 590 -26.35 29.92 9.62
CA THR A 590 -26.22 28.48 9.82
C THR A 590 -27.50 27.96 10.48
N ALA A 591 -27.97 26.80 10.02
CA ALA A 591 -29.09 26.08 10.59
C ALA A 591 -28.74 24.60 10.71
N LEU A 592 -29.37 23.93 11.67
CA LEU A 592 -29.27 22.48 11.83
C LEU A 592 -30.64 21.87 11.55
N ARG A 593 -30.73 20.84 10.73
CA ARG A 593 -31.94 20.06 10.50
C ARG A 593 -31.76 18.65 11.06
N LEU A 594 -32.69 18.21 11.88
CA LEU A 594 -32.71 16.82 12.37
C LEU A 594 -33.31 15.94 11.28
N ALA A 595 -32.46 15.32 10.47
CA ALA A 595 -32.89 14.60 9.27
C ALA A 595 -33.42 13.19 9.54
N GLY A 596 -33.09 12.60 10.70
CA GLY A 596 -33.63 11.31 11.07
C GLY A 596 -33.09 10.76 12.38
N PHE A 597 -33.80 9.77 12.90
CA PHE A 597 -33.43 8.96 14.04
C PHE A 597 -33.47 7.48 13.65
N ARG A 598 -32.53 6.72 14.19
CA ARG A 598 -32.48 5.26 14.11
C ARG A 598 -32.21 4.73 15.51
N ALA A 599 -33.15 3.97 16.05
CA ALA A 599 -33.00 3.37 17.38
C ALA A 599 -31.90 2.30 17.42
N GLU A 600 -31.68 1.62 16.29
CA GLU A 600 -30.73 0.51 16.17
C GLU A 600 -29.86 0.72 14.94
N ALA A 601 -28.64 1.17 15.17
CA ALA A 601 -27.56 1.20 14.20
C ALA A 601 -26.39 0.39 14.74
N GLU A 602 -25.60 -0.17 13.84
CA GLU A 602 -24.39 -0.89 14.20
C GLU A 602 -23.17 -0.07 13.79
N LEU A 603 -22.21 0.06 14.71
CA LEU A 603 -20.93 0.69 14.42
C LEU A 603 -20.14 -0.19 13.43
N ALA A 604 -19.89 0.34 12.24
CA ALA A 604 -19.08 -0.30 11.22
C ALA A 604 -17.81 0.52 10.99
N ILE A 605 -16.65 -0.13 10.93
CA ILE A 605 -15.41 0.53 10.49
C ILE A 605 -15.25 0.27 9.00
N ARG A 606 -14.95 1.32 8.22
CA ARG A 606 -14.72 1.24 6.79
C ARG A 606 -13.60 2.18 6.34
N PRO A 607 -13.03 1.98 5.13
CA PRO A 607 -12.03 2.89 4.62
C PRO A 607 -12.67 4.21 4.18
N ARG A 608 -12.07 5.32 4.60
CA ARG A 608 -12.19 6.59 3.88
C ARG A 608 -11.02 6.71 2.90
N SER A 609 -11.31 6.85 1.61
CA SER A 609 -10.26 7.03 0.60
C SER A 609 -9.49 8.32 0.87
N VAL A 610 -8.17 8.22 0.83
CA VAL A 610 -7.27 9.37 1.01
C VAL A 610 -6.96 9.98 -0.36
N PRO A 611 -6.95 11.31 -0.53
CA PRO A 611 -6.55 11.96 -1.79
C PRO A 611 -5.17 11.54 -2.29
N GLU A 612 -4.99 11.33 -3.60
CA GLU A 612 -3.72 10.83 -4.18
C GLU A 612 -2.48 11.62 -3.72
N HIS A 613 -2.58 12.95 -3.65
CA HIS A 613 -1.47 13.83 -3.23
C HIS A 613 -1.09 13.70 -1.75
N LYS A 614 -1.95 13.10 -0.91
CA LYS A 614 -1.70 12.81 0.50
C LYS A 614 -1.28 11.36 0.75
N ARG A 615 -1.36 10.49 -0.27
CA ARG A 615 -0.99 9.08 -0.14
C ARG A 615 0.53 8.93 -0.10
N GLU A 616 1.00 8.07 0.79
CA GLU A 616 2.38 7.62 0.77
C GLU A 616 2.61 6.66 -0.39
N ARG A 617 3.44 7.07 -1.37
CA ARG A 617 3.66 6.30 -2.60
C ARG A 617 4.20 4.89 -2.36
N GLU A 618 4.93 4.69 -1.27
CA GLU A 618 5.52 3.40 -0.89
C GLU A 618 4.48 2.39 -0.39
N LEU A 619 3.33 2.86 0.11
CA LEU A 619 2.24 2.01 0.62
C LEU A 619 1.19 1.70 -0.46
N VAL A 620 1.26 2.36 -1.61
CA VAL A 620 0.36 2.14 -2.74
C VAL A 620 0.85 0.97 -3.61
N GLY A 621 -0.02 -0.01 -3.85
CA GLY A 621 0.26 -1.16 -4.70
C GLY A 621 0.88 -2.38 -4.00
N ASN A 622 1.37 -2.22 -2.77
CA ASN A 622 1.80 -3.32 -1.89
C ASN A 622 0.76 -3.66 -0.79
N HIS A 623 -0.41 -3.02 -0.87
CA HIS A 623 -1.53 -3.12 0.07
C HIS A 623 -1.27 -2.54 1.48
N GLY A 624 -0.15 -1.85 1.73
CA GLY A 624 0.24 -1.40 3.08
C GLY A 624 -0.82 -0.59 3.83
N SER A 625 -1.59 0.22 3.10
CA SER A 625 -2.74 1.00 3.62
C SER A 625 -4.07 0.61 2.96
N ALA A 626 -4.12 -0.55 2.31
CA ALA A 626 -5.30 -0.97 1.57
C ALA A 626 -6.34 -1.63 2.48
N TRP A 627 -7.57 -1.65 1.99
CA TRP A 627 -8.70 -2.31 2.62
C TRP A 627 -9.44 -3.16 1.61
N ILE A 628 -10.07 -4.23 2.08
CA ILE A 628 -11.01 -5.02 1.28
C ILE A 628 -12.37 -5.08 1.97
N GLY A 629 -13.44 -4.94 1.20
CA GLY A 629 -14.79 -5.26 1.62
C GLY A 629 -15.05 -6.72 1.30
N VAL A 630 -15.29 -7.55 2.32
CA VAL A 630 -15.57 -8.99 2.19
C VAL A 630 -17.02 -9.23 2.52
N GLU A 631 -17.76 -9.72 1.53
CA GLU A 631 -19.07 -10.29 1.70
C GLU A 631 -18.95 -11.74 2.16
N VAL A 632 -19.62 -12.04 3.28
CA VAL A 632 -19.75 -13.35 3.88
C VAL A 632 -21.18 -13.83 3.65
N THR A 633 -21.31 -15.04 3.13
CA THR A 633 -22.58 -15.75 2.96
C THR A 633 -22.44 -17.15 3.54
N SER A 634 -23.56 -17.79 3.90
CA SER A 634 -23.56 -19.19 4.36
C SER A 634 -24.42 -20.04 3.43
N THR A 635 -23.93 -21.22 3.09
CA THR A 635 -24.72 -22.24 2.38
C THR A 635 -25.72 -22.95 3.29
N ARG A 636 -25.58 -22.80 4.61
CA ARG A 636 -26.48 -23.38 5.62
C ARG A 636 -27.69 -22.47 5.90
N PHE A 637 -27.53 -21.16 5.71
CA PHE A 637 -28.55 -20.15 6.02
C PHE A 637 -28.85 -19.35 4.76
N ASP A 638 -29.94 -19.70 4.08
CA ASP A 638 -30.36 -18.98 2.89
C ASP A 638 -30.68 -17.51 3.21
N GLY A 639 -30.32 -16.61 2.31
CA GLY A 639 -30.45 -15.16 2.51
C GLY A 639 -29.44 -14.51 3.47
N PHE A 640 -28.65 -15.27 4.25
CA PHE A 640 -27.62 -14.66 5.10
C PHE A 640 -26.51 -14.04 4.24
N ARG A 641 -26.36 -12.73 4.38
CA ARG A 641 -25.33 -11.92 3.72
C ARG A 641 -24.85 -10.87 4.70
N ARG A 642 -23.52 -10.69 4.78
CA ARG A 642 -22.92 -9.64 5.59
C ARG A 642 -21.66 -9.12 4.94
N VAL A 643 -21.51 -7.81 4.79
CA VAL A 643 -20.27 -7.19 4.32
C VAL A 643 -19.47 -6.63 5.49
N VAL A 644 -18.18 -6.95 5.55
CA VAL A 644 -17.23 -6.38 6.51
C VAL A 644 -16.00 -5.83 5.81
N TRP A 645 -15.51 -4.69 6.29
CA TRP A 645 -14.28 -4.08 5.76
C TRP A 645 -13.09 -4.50 6.62
N LEU A 646 -12.04 -4.97 5.94
CA LEU A 646 -10.85 -5.51 6.57
C LEU A 646 -9.63 -4.64 6.21
N PRO A 647 -9.00 -3.95 7.18
CA PRO A 647 -7.74 -3.26 6.93
C PRO A 647 -6.62 -4.27 6.70
N PHE A 648 -5.67 -3.92 5.84
CA PHE A 648 -4.52 -4.78 5.60
C PHE A 648 -3.63 -4.92 6.85
N ASN A 649 -3.26 -6.16 7.12
CA ASN A 649 -2.34 -6.54 8.17
C ASN A 649 -1.25 -7.46 7.63
N LYS A 650 0.00 -6.98 7.71
CA LYS A 650 1.16 -7.68 7.17
C LYS A 650 1.47 -9.00 7.91
N TYR A 651 1.23 -9.06 9.22
CA TYR A 651 1.69 -10.13 10.11
C TYR A 651 0.59 -10.69 11.02
N ILE A 652 -0.46 -11.26 10.42
CA ILE A 652 -1.68 -11.69 11.14
C ILE A 652 -1.41 -12.68 12.30
N ALA A 653 -0.41 -13.57 12.19
CA ALA A 653 -0.15 -14.59 13.22
C ALA A 653 0.94 -14.21 14.25
N SER A 654 1.48 -12.98 14.22
CA SER A 654 2.50 -12.59 15.21
C SER A 654 1.92 -12.11 16.54
N GLY A 655 0.63 -11.79 16.60
CA GLY A 655 0.02 -11.20 17.81
C GLY A 655 0.43 -9.74 18.05
N LEU A 656 1.28 -9.14 17.22
CA LEU A 656 1.69 -7.73 17.34
C LEU A 656 0.59 -6.73 17.01
N THR A 657 -0.48 -7.19 16.35
CA THR A 657 -1.61 -6.37 15.94
C THR A 657 -2.88 -7.05 16.43
N THR A 658 -3.33 -6.65 17.61
CA THR A 658 -4.45 -7.29 18.31
C THR A 658 -5.83 -6.92 17.78
N ASP A 659 -5.96 -5.87 16.94
CA ASP A 659 -7.27 -5.26 16.67
C ASP A 659 -7.57 -5.03 15.18
N ARG A 660 -6.84 -5.70 14.26
CA ARG A 660 -7.05 -5.58 12.80
C ARG A 660 -7.76 -6.78 12.20
N TYR A 661 -8.93 -7.12 12.74
CA TYR A 661 -9.84 -8.15 12.20
C TYR A 661 -11.29 -7.71 12.40
N ALA A 662 -12.20 -8.23 11.58
CA ALA A 662 -13.64 -8.09 11.79
C ALA A 662 -14.22 -9.38 12.36
N ARG A 663 -15.19 -9.25 13.25
CA ARG A 663 -15.99 -10.38 13.75
C ARG A 663 -17.27 -10.46 12.95
N VAL A 664 -17.65 -11.68 12.55
CA VAL A 664 -18.90 -11.97 11.87
C VAL A 664 -19.60 -13.07 12.65
N LEU A 665 -20.79 -12.75 13.14
CA LEU A 665 -21.65 -13.69 13.83
C LEU A 665 -22.56 -14.37 12.82
N LEU A 666 -22.44 -15.68 12.72
CA LEU A 666 -23.29 -16.49 11.86
C LEU A 666 -24.64 -16.78 12.55
N PRO A 667 -25.71 -17.08 11.80
CA PRO A 667 -27.03 -17.37 12.37
C PRO A 667 -27.08 -18.56 13.34
N ASP A 668 -26.11 -19.48 13.32
CA ASP A 668 -25.98 -20.55 14.33
C ASP A 668 -25.23 -20.16 15.61
N GLY A 669 -24.92 -18.87 15.79
CA GLY A 669 -24.18 -18.36 16.95
C GLY A 669 -22.67 -18.56 16.88
N ARG A 670 -22.13 -19.18 15.82
CA ARG A 670 -20.68 -19.22 15.60
C ARG A 670 -20.17 -17.82 15.30
N ASN A 671 -19.16 -17.37 16.04
CA ASN A 671 -18.45 -16.14 15.75
C ASN A 671 -17.15 -16.46 15.00
N ILE A 672 -16.99 -15.89 13.80
CA ILE A 672 -15.79 -16.03 12.99
C ILE A 672 -15.04 -14.72 12.94
N GLU A 673 -13.71 -14.78 13.00
CA GLU A 673 -12.83 -13.63 12.83
C GLU A 673 -12.22 -13.66 11.44
N LEU A 674 -12.29 -12.53 10.75
CA LEU A 674 -11.77 -12.32 9.40
C LEU A 674 -10.69 -11.25 9.42
N ALA A 675 -9.59 -11.50 8.72
CA ALA A 675 -8.50 -10.56 8.55
C ALA A 675 -8.02 -10.53 7.10
N PHE A 676 -7.51 -9.38 6.66
CA PHE A 676 -6.88 -9.21 5.36
C PHE A 676 -5.37 -9.11 5.53
N GLY A 677 -4.61 -9.96 4.85
CA GLY A 677 -3.16 -9.94 4.99
C GLY A 677 -2.43 -10.68 3.89
N ARG A 678 -1.21 -11.12 4.18
CA ARG A 678 -0.35 -11.81 3.22
C ARG A 678 -0.54 -13.32 3.25
N VAL A 679 -0.31 -13.97 2.12
CA VAL A 679 -0.21 -15.43 2.06
C VAL A 679 0.98 -15.88 2.91
N PHE A 680 0.76 -16.82 3.83
CA PHE A 680 1.84 -17.45 4.58
C PHE A 680 2.36 -18.68 3.84
N HIS A 681 3.65 -18.70 3.53
CA HIS A 681 4.33 -19.83 2.90
C HIS A 681 5.15 -20.59 3.93
N MET A 682 4.88 -21.89 4.07
CA MET A 682 5.75 -22.77 4.83
C MET A 682 7.02 -23.09 4.04
N PHE A 683 8.17 -23.09 4.72
CA PHE A 683 9.39 -23.71 4.23
C PHE A 683 9.16 -25.22 4.05
N HIS A 684 9.95 -25.82 3.15
CA HIS A 684 9.82 -27.24 2.86
C HIS A 684 10.36 -28.08 4.03
N ASP A 685 11.64 -27.89 4.36
CA ASP A 685 12.41 -28.83 5.19
C ASP A 685 13.17 -28.19 6.36
N PHE A 686 12.97 -26.91 6.65
CA PHE A 686 13.68 -26.24 7.73
C PHE A 686 12.82 -25.23 8.47
N MET A 687 13.32 -24.81 9.62
CA MET A 687 12.74 -23.81 10.50
C MET A 687 13.85 -22.92 11.06
N ILE A 688 13.49 -21.68 11.40
CA ILE A 688 14.42 -20.67 11.90
C ILE A 688 13.87 -20.11 13.21
N ARG A 689 14.76 -19.77 14.15
CA ARG A 689 14.44 -18.93 15.31
C ARG A 689 15.50 -17.86 15.53
N LEU A 690 15.11 -16.79 16.21
CA LEU A 690 16.03 -15.78 16.71
C LEU A 690 16.74 -16.32 17.95
N GLU A 691 18.07 -16.37 17.95
CA GLU A 691 18.87 -16.69 19.13
C GLU A 691 19.28 -15.42 19.88
N ASP A 692 19.71 -14.40 19.13
CA ASP A 692 20.20 -13.15 19.69
C ASP A 692 20.03 -12.00 18.69
N PHE A 693 19.99 -10.76 19.18
CA PHE A 693 19.94 -9.56 18.35
C PHE A 693 20.93 -8.53 18.88
N HIS A 694 21.66 -7.92 17.95
CA HIS A 694 22.68 -6.93 18.29
C HIS A 694 22.62 -5.74 17.33
N VAL A 695 22.83 -4.55 17.87
CA VAL A 695 22.92 -3.30 17.11
C VAL A 695 24.34 -2.80 17.20
N GLU A 696 25.00 -2.73 16.04
CA GLU A 696 26.31 -2.07 15.94
C GLU A 696 26.06 -0.57 15.86
N GLU A 697 26.60 0.20 16.80
CA GLU A 697 26.47 1.66 16.81
C GLU A 697 27.72 2.35 16.24
N TYR A 698 27.56 3.58 15.78
CA TYR A 698 28.73 4.44 15.54
C TYR A 698 29.35 4.86 16.88
N ALA A 699 30.68 4.72 17.00
CA ALA A 699 31.46 4.94 18.23
C ALA A 699 31.23 6.28 18.95
N HIS A 700 30.60 7.27 18.32
CA HIS A 700 30.42 8.62 18.87
C HIS A 700 29.03 9.23 18.68
N ARG A 701 28.03 8.51 18.14
CA ARG A 701 26.73 9.10 17.82
C ARG A 701 25.53 8.42 18.46
N GLY A 702 25.69 7.23 19.06
CA GLY A 702 24.58 6.40 19.54
C GLY A 702 23.61 5.92 18.45
N ALA A 703 23.76 6.45 17.22
CA ALA A 703 23.00 6.06 16.06
C ALA A 703 23.42 4.67 15.58
N PRO A 704 22.46 3.80 15.25
CA PRO A 704 22.73 2.48 14.74
C PRO A 704 23.41 2.54 13.37
N ARG A 705 24.52 1.82 13.23
CA ARG A 705 25.28 1.62 11.99
C ARG A 705 24.77 0.39 11.23
N ASP A 706 24.56 -0.72 11.94
CA ASP A 706 24.06 -1.98 11.37
C ASP A 706 23.29 -2.77 12.45
N TYR A 707 22.45 -3.69 12.01
CA TYR A 707 21.67 -4.54 12.89
C TYR A 707 21.87 -6.00 12.51
N GLN A 708 21.94 -6.86 13.50
CA GLN A 708 22.34 -8.24 13.34
C GLN A 708 21.38 -9.14 14.10
N SER A 709 20.87 -10.14 13.40
CA SER A 709 20.12 -11.22 14.02
C SER A 709 20.98 -12.48 13.98
N THR A 710 21.28 -13.04 15.14
CA THR A 710 21.87 -14.38 15.25
C THR A 710 20.73 -15.38 15.16
N LEU A 711 20.78 -16.23 14.14
CA LEU A 711 19.68 -17.13 13.77
C LEU A 711 20.14 -18.57 13.87
N SER A 712 19.31 -19.42 14.46
CA SER A 712 19.48 -20.87 14.38
C SER A 712 18.57 -21.45 13.32
N VAL A 713 19.14 -22.32 12.50
CA VAL A 713 18.46 -23.06 11.43
C VAL A 713 18.48 -24.54 11.79
N ALA A 714 17.31 -25.18 11.80
CA ALA A 714 17.18 -26.61 12.07
C ALA A 714 16.29 -27.29 11.03
N PRO A 715 16.46 -28.59 10.76
CA PRO A 715 15.56 -29.35 9.92
C PRO A 715 14.15 -29.38 10.54
N HIS A 716 13.12 -29.42 9.69
CA HIS A 716 11.74 -29.43 10.13
C HIS A 716 11.37 -30.77 10.78
N TRP A 717 11.36 -30.83 12.11
CA TRP A 717 11.20 -32.08 12.87
C TRP A 717 9.94 -32.89 12.50
N GLN A 718 8.79 -32.24 12.24
CA GLN A 718 7.56 -32.95 11.86
C GLN A 718 7.59 -33.59 10.47
N ARG A 719 8.50 -33.14 9.59
CA ARG A 719 8.62 -33.62 8.21
C ARG A 719 9.87 -34.46 7.96
N SER A 720 10.74 -34.59 8.96
CA SER A 720 11.89 -35.47 8.86
C SER A 720 11.42 -36.89 8.52
N LEU A 721 11.91 -37.40 7.38
CA LEU A 721 11.67 -38.78 6.98
C LEU A 721 12.18 -39.67 8.11
N ARG A 722 11.32 -40.53 8.65
CA ARG A 722 11.80 -41.55 9.57
C ARG A 722 12.54 -42.61 8.74
N SER A 723 13.77 -42.93 9.13
CA SER A 723 14.50 -44.08 8.62
C SER A 723 13.71 -45.36 8.86
N GLU A 724 14.13 -46.47 8.24
CA GLU A 724 13.60 -47.80 8.56
C GLU A 724 13.73 -48.16 10.07
N SER A 725 14.69 -47.55 10.77
CA SER A 725 14.85 -47.66 12.23
C SER A 725 14.00 -46.68 13.04
N GLY A 726 13.11 -45.91 12.40
CA GLY A 726 12.25 -44.92 13.06
C GLY A 726 12.94 -43.62 13.47
N LEU A 727 14.24 -43.46 13.17
CA LEU A 727 15.03 -42.28 13.49
C LEU A 727 14.87 -41.21 12.39
N PRO A 728 14.71 -39.93 12.74
CA PRO A 728 14.59 -38.87 11.74
C PRO A 728 15.90 -38.75 10.93
N ILE A 729 15.80 -38.90 9.62
CA ILE A 729 16.89 -38.61 8.68
C ILE A 729 16.98 -37.07 8.61
N GLU A 730 17.97 -36.50 9.29
CA GLU A 730 18.25 -35.07 9.22
C GLU A 730 18.73 -34.72 7.80
N SER A 731 18.01 -33.81 7.13
CA SER A 731 18.39 -33.31 5.80
C SER A 731 19.69 -32.49 5.84
N PHE A 732 19.99 -31.88 6.99
CA PHE A 732 21.25 -31.20 7.30
C PHE A 732 21.41 -31.00 8.82
N ARG A 733 22.66 -30.84 9.28
CA ARG A 733 22.96 -30.55 10.69
C ARG A 733 22.50 -29.13 11.06
N PRO A 734 21.81 -28.93 12.20
CA PRO A 734 21.48 -27.59 12.67
C PRO A 734 22.71 -26.69 12.75
N PHE A 735 22.54 -25.41 12.41
CA PHE A 735 23.63 -24.44 12.47
C PHE A 735 23.12 -23.05 12.85
N THR A 736 24.02 -22.25 13.42
CA THR A 736 23.74 -20.86 13.81
C THR A 736 24.53 -19.92 12.91
N HIS A 737 23.92 -18.81 12.50
CA HIS A 737 24.57 -17.82 11.65
C HIS A 737 24.05 -16.41 11.92
N VAL A 738 24.92 -15.42 11.75
CA VAL A 738 24.56 -14.01 11.87
C VAL A 738 24.02 -13.51 10.53
N ALA A 739 22.79 -13.03 10.51
CA ALA A 739 22.19 -12.37 9.35
C ALA A 739 22.29 -10.84 9.50
N LYS A 740 22.87 -10.19 8.49
CA LYS A 740 22.92 -8.74 8.34
C LYS A 740 22.28 -8.32 7.03
N LEU A 741 22.10 -7.01 6.81
CA LEU A 741 21.61 -6.50 5.51
C LEU A 741 22.55 -6.90 4.36
N ASN A 742 23.87 -6.74 4.55
CA ASN A 742 24.90 -7.01 3.53
C ASN A 742 25.49 -8.43 3.60
N ALA A 743 25.16 -9.19 4.65
CA ALA A 743 25.61 -10.56 4.85
C ALA A 743 24.38 -11.46 5.14
N PRO A 744 23.57 -11.78 4.11
CA PRO A 744 22.35 -12.54 4.31
C PRO A 744 22.65 -14.00 4.63
N LEU A 745 21.91 -14.57 5.57
CA LEU A 745 21.88 -16.01 5.82
C LEU A 745 21.31 -16.74 4.60
N ARG A 746 21.89 -17.89 4.26
CA ARG A 746 21.40 -18.79 3.21
C ARG A 746 21.02 -20.13 3.82
N ALA A 747 19.77 -20.56 3.61
CA ALA A 747 19.25 -21.83 4.11
C ALA A 747 18.33 -22.51 3.06
N PRO A 748 18.22 -23.85 3.05
CA PRO A 748 18.79 -24.79 4.03
C PRO A 748 20.28 -25.11 3.78
N TYR A 749 20.79 -24.93 2.55
CA TYR A 749 22.20 -25.20 2.27
C TYR A 749 23.10 -24.15 2.95
N ASN A 750 23.94 -24.60 3.88
CA ASN A 750 24.95 -23.76 4.52
C ASN A 750 26.15 -23.56 3.58
N VAL A 751 26.24 -22.39 2.94
CA VAL A 751 27.37 -22.02 2.07
C VAL A 751 28.66 -21.75 2.86
N TYR A 752 28.56 -21.58 4.18
CA TYR A 752 29.66 -21.26 5.08
C TYR A 752 30.23 -22.50 5.80
N ASP A 753 29.77 -23.70 5.44
CA ASP A 753 30.28 -24.94 5.98
C ASP A 753 31.72 -25.20 5.48
N THR A 754 32.70 -24.87 6.33
CA THR A 754 34.13 -25.03 6.05
C THR A 754 34.60 -26.49 6.08
N SER A 755 33.75 -27.43 6.52
CA SER A 755 34.09 -28.86 6.52
C SER A 755 34.10 -29.47 5.11
N ARG A 756 33.52 -28.78 4.12
CA ARG A 756 33.43 -29.25 2.73
C ARG A 756 34.64 -28.80 1.91
N GLY A 757 35.19 -29.70 1.11
CA GLY A 757 36.26 -29.36 0.17
C GLY A 757 35.86 -28.26 -0.83
N VAL A 758 36.81 -27.44 -1.26
CA VAL A 758 36.58 -26.25 -2.11
C VAL A 758 35.74 -26.55 -3.37
N LEU A 759 36.01 -27.67 -4.05
CA LEU A 759 35.24 -28.10 -5.22
C LEU A 759 33.79 -28.45 -4.86
N ALA A 760 33.57 -29.20 -3.77
CA ALA A 760 32.22 -29.53 -3.30
C ALA A 760 31.45 -28.28 -2.89
N SER A 761 32.10 -27.31 -2.25
CA SER A 761 31.50 -26.02 -1.89
C SER A 761 31.16 -25.18 -3.12
N PHE A 762 32.01 -25.19 -4.15
CA PHE A 762 31.74 -24.50 -5.43
C PHE A 762 30.53 -25.11 -6.16
N PHE A 763 30.52 -26.43 -6.38
CA PHE A 763 29.42 -27.13 -7.05
C PHE A 763 28.13 -27.06 -6.22
N GLY A 764 28.22 -27.25 -4.90
CA GLY A 764 27.09 -27.13 -3.99
C GLY A 764 26.49 -25.72 -3.98
N ARG A 765 27.31 -24.66 -4.09
CA ARG A 765 26.83 -23.29 -4.26
C ARG A 765 26.13 -23.07 -5.60
N LEU A 766 26.60 -23.71 -6.67
CA LEU A 766 25.97 -23.63 -7.99
C LEU A 766 24.62 -24.35 -8.00
N VAL A 767 24.57 -25.59 -7.47
CA VAL A 767 23.35 -26.41 -7.38
C VAL A 767 22.32 -25.76 -6.46
N SER A 768 22.72 -25.31 -5.26
CA SER A 768 21.81 -24.58 -4.35
C SER A 768 21.32 -23.25 -4.92
N GLY A 769 22.09 -22.61 -5.81
CA GLY A 769 21.65 -21.42 -6.53
C GLY A 769 20.56 -21.67 -7.58
N LEU A 770 20.38 -22.92 -8.01
CA LEU A 770 19.33 -23.35 -8.93
C LEU A 770 18.10 -23.87 -8.18
N ASP A 771 18.26 -24.29 -6.93
CA ASP A 771 17.20 -24.81 -6.07
C ASP A 771 16.20 -23.70 -5.67
N PRO A 772 14.91 -23.82 -6.03
CA PRO A 772 13.89 -22.86 -5.61
C PRO A 772 13.63 -22.85 -4.10
N HIS A 773 14.08 -23.87 -3.37
CA HIS A 773 13.94 -23.99 -1.92
C HIS A 773 15.13 -23.39 -1.15
N GLN A 774 16.13 -22.83 -1.86
CA GLN A 774 17.20 -22.06 -1.24
C GLN A 774 16.78 -20.60 -1.05
N PHE A 775 16.64 -20.19 0.21
CA PHE A 775 16.25 -18.84 0.60
C PHE A 775 17.44 -18.04 1.12
N LYS A 776 17.37 -16.73 0.92
CA LYS A 776 18.22 -15.72 1.54
C LYS A 776 17.40 -14.98 2.59
N PHE A 777 18.00 -14.74 3.75
CA PHE A 777 17.43 -14.02 4.87
C PHE A 777 18.32 -12.82 5.18
N SER A 778 17.81 -11.62 4.93
CA SER A 778 18.50 -10.37 5.25
C SER A 778 17.71 -9.60 6.31
N GLN A 779 18.43 -8.94 7.21
CA GLN A 779 17.81 -8.05 8.20
C GLN A 779 17.05 -6.93 7.50
N ALA A 780 15.77 -6.73 7.85
CA ALA A 780 14.91 -5.74 7.21
C ALA A 780 14.28 -4.73 8.18
N GLY A 781 13.98 -5.15 9.41
CA GLY A 781 13.39 -4.29 10.42
C GLY A 781 13.42 -4.95 11.79
N TRP A 782 13.09 -4.21 12.85
CA TRP A 782 13.14 -4.70 14.23
C TRP A 782 12.35 -3.74 15.14
N ASP A 783 12.08 -4.14 16.38
CA ASP A 783 11.32 -3.35 17.35
C ASP A 783 12.13 -2.19 17.97
N SER A 784 12.14 -1.04 17.27
CA SER A 784 12.81 0.20 17.71
C SER A 784 12.42 0.66 19.10
N THR A 785 11.12 0.60 19.39
CA THR A 785 10.57 1.13 20.64
C THR A 785 11.02 0.32 21.85
N THR A 786 11.00 -1.01 21.79
CA THR A 786 11.47 -1.81 22.94
C THR A 786 12.97 -1.71 23.16
N TRP A 787 13.77 -1.60 22.09
CA TRP A 787 15.21 -1.38 22.26
C TRP A 787 15.44 -0.03 22.92
N GLU A 788 14.96 1.09 22.39
CA GLU A 788 15.18 2.41 23.01
C GLU A 788 14.80 2.45 24.50
N ARG A 789 13.66 1.82 24.85
CA ARG A 789 13.24 1.65 26.25
C ARG A 789 14.25 0.82 27.07
N THR A 790 14.63 -0.35 26.58
CA THR A 790 15.58 -1.23 27.30
C THR A 790 17.00 -0.67 27.32
N ARG A 791 17.37 0.18 26.36
CA ARG A 791 18.61 0.99 26.38
C ARG A 791 18.66 1.90 27.57
N ALA A 792 17.60 2.69 27.76
CA ALA A 792 17.53 3.60 28.88
C ALA A 792 17.60 2.85 30.23
N MET A 793 17.08 1.62 30.29
CA MET A 793 17.21 0.75 31.47
C MET A 793 18.66 0.28 31.67
N VAL A 794 19.36 -0.12 30.61
CA VAL A 794 20.79 -0.48 30.66
C VAL A 794 21.64 0.71 31.11
N ASP A 795 21.37 1.90 30.58
CA ASP A 795 22.08 3.14 30.94
C ASP A 795 21.85 3.50 32.43
N ARG A 796 20.73 3.07 33.03
CA ARG A 796 20.44 3.18 34.47
C ARG A 796 20.99 2.02 35.32
N GLY A 797 21.61 1.00 34.69
CA GLY A 797 22.08 -0.20 35.36
C GLY A 797 20.97 -1.17 35.79
N GLU A 798 19.75 -1.03 35.26
CA GLU A 798 18.61 -1.92 35.55
C GLU A 798 18.66 -3.22 34.74
N LEU A 799 19.33 -3.21 33.58
CA LEU A 799 19.51 -4.36 32.70
C LEU A 799 20.99 -4.46 32.30
N ASP A 800 21.50 -5.69 32.14
CA ASP A 800 22.89 -5.91 31.70
C ASP A 800 23.08 -5.53 30.22
N ARG A 801 22.05 -5.80 29.42
CA ARG A 801 22.06 -5.55 27.99
C ARG A 801 20.66 -5.30 27.45
N PRO A 802 20.57 -4.67 26.27
CA PRO A 802 19.28 -4.37 25.70
C PRO A 802 18.68 -5.49 24.89
N SER A 803 17.40 -5.36 24.56
CA SER A 803 16.65 -6.38 23.84
C SER A 803 15.59 -5.79 22.91
N VAL A 804 15.17 -6.61 21.95
CA VAL A 804 14.05 -6.36 21.04
C VAL A 804 13.00 -7.44 21.26
N LEU A 805 11.70 -7.13 21.12
CA LEU A 805 10.65 -8.15 21.16
C LEU A 805 10.61 -9.00 19.89
N PHE A 806 10.97 -8.40 18.76
CA PHE A 806 10.97 -9.09 17.47
C PHE A 806 11.98 -8.48 16.49
N THR A 807 12.36 -9.30 15.52
CA THR A 807 13.11 -8.91 14.32
C THR A 807 12.34 -9.33 13.07
N ILE A 808 12.50 -8.56 11.99
CA ILE A 808 11.92 -8.82 10.68
C ILE A 808 13.06 -9.10 9.71
N LEU A 809 13.01 -10.27 9.11
CA LEU A 809 13.91 -10.71 8.05
C LEU A 809 13.19 -10.62 6.71
N GLN A 810 13.80 -9.96 5.74
CA GLN A 810 13.39 -10.10 4.34
C GLN A 810 13.83 -11.48 3.85
N VAL A 811 12.86 -12.23 3.31
CA VAL A 811 13.05 -13.55 2.74
C VAL A 811 12.99 -13.43 1.23
N GLY A 812 13.98 -13.98 0.54
CA GLY A 812 13.96 -14.03 -0.91
C GLY A 812 14.72 -15.23 -1.45
N ASN A 813 14.11 -15.99 -2.36
CA ASN A 813 14.87 -16.92 -3.20
C ASN A 813 15.31 -16.17 -4.48
N ASN A 814 16.34 -16.68 -5.15
CA ASN A 814 16.77 -16.10 -6.43
C ASN A 814 17.08 -17.20 -7.47
N PRO A 815 16.09 -18.07 -7.77
CA PRO A 815 16.29 -19.21 -8.65
C PRO A 815 16.66 -18.73 -10.05
N GLY A 816 17.81 -19.16 -10.58
CA GLY A 816 18.22 -18.85 -11.95
C GLY A 816 18.99 -17.56 -12.15
N ILE A 817 19.24 -16.74 -11.12
CA ILE A 817 20.13 -15.58 -11.25
C ILE A 817 21.54 -16.01 -11.69
N HIS A 818 21.97 -17.20 -11.30
CA HIS A 818 23.23 -17.80 -11.72
C HIS A 818 23.22 -18.19 -13.21
N ILE A 819 22.08 -18.60 -13.77
CA ILE A 819 21.93 -18.88 -15.22
C ILE A 819 22.07 -17.58 -16.01
N ILE A 820 21.39 -16.51 -15.55
CA ILE A 820 21.47 -15.19 -16.17
C ILE A 820 22.90 -14.66 -16.12
N ALA A 821 23.54 -14.71 -14.94
CA ALA A 821 24.92 -14.28 -14.76
C ALA A 821 25.89 -15.04 -15.66
N PHE A 822 25.74 -16.37 -15.76
CA PHE A 822 26.55 -17.19 -16.66
C PHE A 822 26.33 -16.82 -18.14
N GLY A 823 25.09 -16.57 -18.55
CA GLY A 823 24.80 -16.06 -19.89
C GLY A 823 25.47 -14.71 -20.17
N GLY A 824 25.47 -13.80 -19.18
CA GLY A 824 26.19 -12.52 -19.26
C GLY A 824 27.70 -12.70 -19.43
N ILE A 825 28.31 -13.64 -18.70
CA ILE A 825 29.73 -13.98 -18.85
C ILE A 825 30.03 -14.50 -20.26
N LEU A 826 29.20 -15.40 -20.80
CA LEU A 826 29.36 -15.90 -22.17
C LEU A 826 29.27 -14.79 -23.22
N MET A 827 28.37 -13.82 -23.05
CA MET A 827 28.31 -12.65 -23.93
C MET A 827 29.56 -11.78 -23.80
N ALA A 828 30.00 -11.48 -22.58
CA ALA A 828 31.18 -10.67 -22.31
C ALA A 828 32.47 -11.27 -22.91
N VAL A 829 32.61 -12.60 -22.91
CA VAL A 829 33.72 -13.32 -23.56
C VAL A 829 33.50 -13.47 -25.07
N GLY A 830 32.26 -13.70 -25.49
CA GLY A 830 31.86 -13.92 -26.88
C GLY A 830 32.05 -12.72 -27.79
N ILE A 831 31.74 -11.51 -27.31
CA ILE A 831 31.87 -10.26 -28.09
C ILE A 831 33.33 -10.03 -28.49
N PRO A 832 34.32 -9.99 -27.57
CA PRO A 832 35.72 -9.83 -27.94
C PRO A 832 36.23 -10.93 -28.88
N TRP A 833 35.80 -12.18 -28.68
CA TRP A 833 36.14 -13.26 -29.59
C TRP A 833 35.64 -12.99 -31.02
N ALA A 834 34.37 -12.60 -31.16
CA ALA A 834 33.74 -12.39 -32.45
C ALA A 834 34.33 -11.19 -33.22
N PHE A 835 34.64 -10.10 -32.51
CA PHE A 835 35.10 -8.85 -33.13
C PHE A 835 36.62 -8.71 -33.23
N TYR A 836 37.40 -9.32 -32.33
CA TYR A 836 38.86 -9.19 -32.33
C TYR A 836 39.58 -10.49 -32.69
N LEU A 837 39.28 -11.59 -31.99
CA LEU A 837 40.02 -12.84 -32.19
C LEU A 837 39.68 -13.51 -33.53
N LYS A 838 38.41 -13.52 -33.93
CA LYS A 838 37.98 -14.10 -35.20
C LYS A 838 38.65 -13.42 -36.41
N PRO A 839 38.63 -12.08 -36.56
CA PRO A 839 39.37 -11.43 -37.64
C PRO A 839 40.86 -11.75 -37.62
N TRP A 840 41.49 -11.82 -36.45
CA TRP A 840 42.90 -12.20 -36.33
C TRP A 840 43.16 -13.65 -36.81
N LEU A 841 42.33 -14.61 -36.40
CA LEU A 841 42.42 -16.00 -36.85
C LEU A 841 42.25 -16.13 -38.37
N ILE A 842 41.28 -15.40 -38.95
CA ILE A 842 41.02 -15.39 -40.39
C ILE A 842 42.21 -14.78 -41.14
N ARG A 843 42.78 -13.67 -40.66
CA ARG A 843 43.98 -13.05 -41.25
C ARG A 843 45.16 -14.03 -41.23
N ARG A 844 45.39 -14.70 -40.10
CA ARG A 844 46.49 -15.69 -39.96
C ARG A 844 46.30 -16.90 -40.87
N ALA A 845 45.09 -17.43 -40.97
CA ALA A 845 44.78 -18.52 -41.89
C ALA A 845 44.98 -18.10 -43.35
N SER A 846 44.50 -16.91 -43.72
CA SER A 846 44.68 -16.35 -45.06
C SER A 846 46.15 -16.11 -45.41
N ALA A 847 46.96 -15.66 -44.45
CA ALA A 847 48.39 -15.50 -44.61
C ALA A 847 49.10 -16.85 -44.83
N ARG A 848 48.74 -17.89 -44.06
CA ARG A 848 49.28 -19.25 -44.25
C ARG A 848 48.92 -19.83 -45.63
N ILE A 849 47.69 -19.63 -46.11
CA ILE A 849 47.27 -20.10 -47.43
C ILE A 849 48.06 -19.36 -48.52
N ARG A 850 48.20 -18.03 -48.41
CA ARG A 850 49.03 -17.24 -49.35
C ARG A 850 50.48 -17.70 -49.36
N ALA A 851 51.08 -17.97 -48.20
CA ALA A 851 52.44 -18.50 -48.11
C ALA A 851 52.58 -19.87 -48.79
N LYS A 852 51.64 -20.79 -48.56
CA LYS A 852 51.64 -22.11 -49.24
C LYS A 852 51.47 -22.01 -50.75
N LEU A 853 50.63 -21.09 -51.23
CA LEU A 853 50.47 -20.85 -52.67
C LEU A 853 51.72 -20.23 -53.29
N ALA A 854 52.39 -19.33 -52.57
CA ALA A 854 53.67 -18.76 -53.00
C ALA A 854 54.78 -19.82 -53.03
N GLU A 855 54.87 -20.69 -52.02
CA GLU A 855 55.82 -21.81 -51.98
C GLU A 855 55.55 -22.85 -53.08
N ALA A 856 54.28 -23.19 -53.34
CA ALA A 856 53.89 -24.06 -54.44
C ALA A 856 54.25 -23.47 -55.82
N SER A 857 54.12 -22.14 -55.96
CA SER A 857 54.54 -21.43 -57.17
C SER A 857 56.07 -21.38 -57.29
N ALA A 858 56.79 -21.17 -56.18
CA ALA A 858 58.24 -21.07 -56.15
C ALA A 858 58.95 -22.42 -56.34
N THR A 859 58.36 -23.53 -55.91
CA THR A 859 58.93 -24.88 -56.05
C THR A 859 58.84 -25.45 -57.48
N GLY A 860 58.38 -24.67 -58.46
CA GLY A 860 58.40 -25.07 -59.86
C GLY A 860 57.53 -26.30 -60.18
N ARG A 861 56.68 -26.74 -59.23
CA ARG A 861 55.54 -27.62 -59.51
C ARG A 861 54.40 -26.82 -60.18
N ASP A 862 54.76 -25.98 -61.14
CA ASP A 862 53.92 -25.69 -62.29
C ASP A 862 53.85 -26.98 -63.11
N GLY A 863 53.09 -27.94 -62.57
CA GLY A 863 52.41 -28.91 -63.41
C GLY A 863 51.53 -28.09 -64.32
N ARG A 864 52.05 -27.81 -65.53
CA ARG A 864 51.27 -27.37 -66.68
C ARG A 864 49.89 -28.02 -66.60
N PRO A 865 48.79 -27.27 -66.75
CA PRO A 865 47.48 -27.87 -66.80
C PRO A 865 47.48 -28.89 -67.94
N ARG A 866 47.40 -30.18 -67.59
CA ARG A 866 47.00 -31.23 -68.51
C ARG A 866 45.53 -30.96 -68.81
N ALA A 867 45.28 -30.09 -69.79
CA ALA A 867 43.97 -29.65 -70.25
C ALA A 867 43.07 -30.82 -70.72
N GLU A 868 43.58 -32.06 -70.76
CA GLU A 868 42.85 -33.26 -71.16
C GLU A 868 42.06 -33.97 -70.04
N GLN A 869 42.25 -33.66 -68.75
CA GLN A 869 41.47 -34.34 -67.69
C GLN A 869 40.21 -33.58 -67.23
N SER A 870 40.10 -32.28 -67.53
CA SER A 870 38.89 -31.50 -67.20
C SER A 870 37.71 -31.82 -68.14
N SER A 871 37.96 -32.34 -69.35
CA SER A 871 36.89 -32.78 -70.26
C SER A 871 36.28 -34.14 -69.87
N ARG A 872 37.01 -35.03 -69.20
CA ARG A 872 36.46 -36.33 -68.72
C ARG A 872 35.65 -36.21 -67.43
N ALA A 873 36.05 -35.37 -66.48
CA ALA A 873 35.32 -35.23 -65.21
C ALA A 873 33.97 -34.50 -65.37
N THR A 874 33.82 -33.67 -66.41
CA THR A 874 32.54 -32.96 -66.67
C THR A 874 31.51 -33.87 -67.39
N ALA A 875 31.96 -34.95 -68.03
CA ALA A 875 31.10 -35.95 -68.65
C ALA A 875 30.55 -37.00 -67.65
N GLU A 876 31.22 -37.23 -66.52
CA GLU A 876 30.77 -38.23 -65.52
C GLU A 876 29.82 -37.66 -64.45
N VAL A 877 29.85 -36.35 -64.19
CA VAL A 877 28.97 -35.69 -63.19
C VAL A 877 27.60 -35.31 -63.77
N THR A 878 27.40 -35.45 -65.08
CA THR A 878 26.06 -35.34 -65.72
C THR A 878 25.29 -36.67 -65.78
N ALA A 879 25.82 -37.75 -65.18
CA ALA A 879 25.20 -39.07 -65.18
C ALA A 879 24.95 -39.69 -63.77
N SER A 880 24.96 -38.92 -62.66
CA SER A 880 24.55 -39.41 -61.33
C SER A 880 23.62 -38.46 -60.57
#